data_AF-A0AA88TIQ7-F1
#
_entry.id   AF-A0AA88TIQ7-F1
#
_cell.length_a   1.000
_cell.length_b   1.000
_cell.length_c   1.000
_cell.angle_alpha   90.00
_cell.angle_beta   90.00
_cell.angle_gamma   90.00
#
_symmetry.space_group_name_H-M   'P 1'
#
loop_
_entity.id
_entity.type
_entity.pdbx_description
1 polymer ?
#
loop_
_entity_poly.entity_id
_entity_poly.type
_entity_poly.pdbx_seq_one_letter_code
_entity_poly.pdbx_strand_id
1 'polypeptide(L)'
;MTPKAMTRCPSSTLPGSDDILMQAVDFINQYYKSIKNSKIEEHLSRVEEVAKEIEATGSYQLTTKELEFGAKQAWRNAPRCIGRIQWANLQLFDGRKCRTAEDMFQMMCDHIQFATNGGNLRSAITVFPQRTDGQHDFRVWNSQLVRYAGYKMTDGSIIGDPASVDFTEICIQLGWTPKYGRFDVLPLVLQANGEDPQLFEIPQHLILEVPMEHPQYKWFKDLNLRWYALPAVSNMLLEVGGLEFPACPFNGWYLGTEIGVRDFCDTQRYNVLERVGRQMGLETQKLSSLWKDQALVAINVAVMHSFQKNKVTITDHHSASESFMQHLEMEVRQRGGCPADWIWLVPPMSGSLTPVFHQEMLNYILSPFFYYQPDAWSTHKWKDKRGKARRHTISFKGLIRVILFSQTLIKSALAKRVRCTVLYATETGKSQTFAKKLNTMMNCAFSSQVVCMEDYNFSELEKESLLIVVTSTFGNGDCPGNGESFKKQLLSLKNLRNKVRYCVFGLGSRMYPHFCAFAHAVDARFAALGAIRVSTTGEGDELNGQEEAFSAWACTAFKDACKEFNIQGQLPGKEGLADSWDPQRHRVQNDSCTLDRIAALSALHSKAVVPMKLKRRQNLQSTKSSRATILVELEMDGNTEPSNFVPGDHVGIFPGNSPELVAGILKHLPNAPPINQSLRLEFLSAYPDGERWQRDERIPPCPLAQALTYYLDVTTPPSQSLLRKLSKMAKQEDHRQRLLALATDFQVYTTWKEFHKPTFLEVLEEFSSLELSAAFLLSQLPLLKPRLYSVSSSPDLHPQEVHLTVAVVSYYTQEGKGPLHFGLCSTWLNTIKEGDMVPCFIHSSDGFHLPSDPSAPCILVGVGSGIAPFRSFWQQQFHDMKKTGLKGNPMTLVFGCRGSDTDHLYKEETLDMRDNGTLSGITTAYSRQTGQPKVYVQDILREQLSDKVFEVLHHNPGHLYICGGMNMAHDVDATIKEILVSRLGITLTQAEEYLSRLKNEKRYHEDIYGS
;
A
#
# COMPACT_ATOMS: atom_id res chain seq x y z
N MET A 1 -14.63 15.69 -0.85
CA MET A 1 -14.10 16.24 0.43
C MET A 1 -13.03 17.27 0.11
N THR A 2 -13.12 18.46 0.71
CA THR A 2 -12.09 19.52 0.64
C THR A 2 -10.97 19.22 1.66
N PRO A 3 -9.69 19.17 1.25
CA PRO A 3 -8.58 18.95 2.17
C PRO A 3 -8.51 20.08 3.19
N LYS A 4 -8.31 19.74 4.46
CA LYS A 4 -8.08 20.74 5.52
C LYS A 4 -6.92 21.68 5.17
N ALA A 5 -5.87 21.17 4.53
CA ALA A 5 -4.71 21.94 4.09
C ALA A 5 -5.01 23.02 3.03
N MET A 6 -6.13 22.92 2.32
CA MET A 6 -6.55 23.89 1.29
C MET A 6 -7.72 24.77 1.75
N THR A 7 -8.10 24.71 3.03
CA THR A 7 -9.20 25.50 3.58
C THR A 7 -8.65 26.55 4.53
N ARG A 8 -8.87 27.83 4.25
CA ARG A 8 -8.54 28.93 5.17
C ARG A 8 -9.78 29.39 5.92
N CYS A 9 -9.75 29.24 7.24
CA CYS A 9 -10.74 29.89 8.10
C CYS A 9 -10.40 31.39 8.22
N PRO A 10 -11.41 32.27 8.37
CA PRO A 10 -11.15 33.66 8.73
C PRO A 10 -10.37 33.68 10.05
N SER A 11 -9.11 34.17 10.05
CA SER A 11 -8.36 34.36 11.28
C SER A 11 -8.94 35.56 12.05
N SER A 12 -8.96 35.49 13.38
CA SER A 12 -9.31 36.64 14.23
C SER A 12 -8.20 37.68 14.32
N THR A 13 -7.02 37.37 13.76
CA THR A 13 -5.80 38.18 13.78
C THR A 13 -5.23 38.21 12.38
N LEU A 14 -5.12 39.41 11.82
CA LEU A 14 -4.44 39.66 10.55
C LEU A 14 -2.96 39.23 10.66
N PRO A 15 -2.32 38.85 9.55
CA PRO A 15 -0.88 38.58 9.55
C PRO A 15 -0.11 39.82 10.02
N GLY A 16 1.05 39.63 10.67
CA GLY A 16 1.87 40.76 11.09
C GLY A 16 2.38 41.57 9.90
N SER A 17 2.60 42.89 10.08
CA SER A 17 3.07 43.76 8.99
C SER A 17 4.34 43.25 8.31
N ASP A 18 5.24 42.61 9.07
CA ASP A 18 6.47 42.00 8.53
C ASP A 18 6.19 40.80 7.61
N ASP A 19 5.20 39.95 7.96
CA ASP A 19 4.80 38.80 7.15
C ASP A 19 4.12 39.23 5.84
N ILE A 20 3.32 40.30 5.89
CA ILE A 20 2.69 40.90 4.72
C ILE A 20 3.75 41.54 3.84
N LEU A 21 4.70 42.28 4.42
CA LEU A 21 5.78 42.92 3.68
C LEU A 21 6.62 41.90 2.90
N MET A 22 7.01 40.79 3.54
CA MET A 22 7.79 39.74 2.88
C MET A 22 7.02 39.14 1.68
N GLN A 23 5.75 38.78 1.87
CA GLN A 23 4.92 38.22 0.80
C GLN A 23 4.63 39.23 -0.32
N ALA A 24 4.43 40.50 0.03
CA ALA A 24 4.20 41.58 -0.92
C ALA A 24 5.44 41.80 -1.79
N VAL A 25 6.64 41.88 -1.18
CA VAL A 25 7.91 42.03 -1.89
C VAL A 25 8.14 40.85 -2.84
N ASP A 26 7.94 39.62 -2.37
CA ASP A 26 8.07 38.42 -3.21
C ASP A 26 7.11 38.44 -4.41
N PHE A 27 5.86 38.85 -4.20
CA PHE A 27 4.88 38.95 -5.26
C PHE A 27 5.21 40.06 -6.27
N ILE A 28 5.60 41.26 -5.81
CA ILE A 28 6.00 42.37 -6.69
C ILE A 28 7.25 41.98 -7.50
N ASN A 29 8.21 41.29 -6.89
CA ASN A 29 9.37 40.74 -7.59
C ASN A 29 8.96 39.75 -8.69
N GLN A 30 7.99 38.86 -8.42
CA GLN A 30 7.45 37.95 -9.44
C GLN A 30 6.77 38.70 -10.58
N TYR A 31 5.98 39.74 -10.28
CA TYR A 31 5.31 40.58 -11.28
C TYR A 31 6.30 41.27 -12.22
N TYR A 32 7.28 42.00 -11.68
CA TYR A 32 8.25 42.74 -12.49
C TYR A 32 9.21 41.84 -13.28
N LYS A 33 9.50 40.62 -12.80
CA LYS A 33 10.23 39.60 -13.56
C LYS A 33 9.47 39.08 -14.78
N SER A 34 8.12 39.15 -14.77
CA SER A 34 7.30 38.68 -15.88
C SER A 34 7.24 39.66 -17.06
N ILE A 35 7.63 40.92 -16.85
CA ILE A 35 7.58 41.99 -17.84
C ILE A 35 8.88 41.98 -18.65
N LYS A 36 8.79 41.73 -19.97
CA LYS A 36 9.92 41.89 -20.89
C LYS A 36 10.25 43.39 -21.00
N ASN A 37 11.34 43.85 -20.36
CA ASN A 37 11.82 45.24 -20.27
C ASN A 37 11.23 46.10 -19.14
N SER A 38 11.10 45.56 -17.92
CA SER A 38 10.83 46.38 -16.73
C SER A 38 12.00 47.34 -16.45
N LYS A 39 11.70 48.60 -16.14
CA LYS A 39 12.71 49.54 -15.66
C LYS A 39 12.98 49.28 -14.18
N ILE A 40 14.26 49.14 -13.82
CA ILE A 40 14.68 48.88 -12.44
C ILE A 40 14.20 50.00 -11.51
N GLU A 41 14.19 51.26 -11.95
CA GLU A 41 13.71 52.36 -11.11
C GLU A 41 12.23 52.24 -10.77
N GLU A 42 11.39 51.84 -11.74
CA GLU A 42 9.94 51.65 -11.53
C GLU A 42 9.66 50.46 -10.58
N HIS A 43 10.47 49.40 -10.67
CA HIS A 43 10.37 48.24 -9.77
C HIS A 43 10.73 48.62 -8.33
N LEU A 44 11.90 49.24 -8.12
CA LEU A 44 12.35 49.64 -6.78
C LEU A 44 11.42 50.68 -6.16
N SER A 45 10.95 51.65 -6.95
CA SER A 45 9.98 52.64 -6.48
C SER A 45 8.67 52.00 -6.03
N ARG A 46 8.17 50.98 -6.73
CA ARG A 46 6.94 50.28 -6.35
C ARG A 46 7.12 49.46 -5.07
N VAL A 47 8.28 48.80 -4.91
CA VAL A 47 8.61 48.09 -3.67
C VAL A 47 8.65 49.05 -2.47
N GLU A 48 9.27 50.22 -2.64
CA GLU A 48 9.33 51.24 -1.58
C GLU A 48 7.95 51.81 -1.24
N GLU A 49 7.10 52.05 -2.25
CA GLU A 49 5.71 52.49 -2.07
C GLU A 49 4.91 51.46 -1.25
N VAL A 50 4.96 50.19 -1.64
CA VAL A 50 4.28 49.09 -0.93
C VAL A 50 4.78 48.97 0.52
N ALA A 51 6.09 49.09 0.74
CA ALA A 51 6.66 49.06 2.09
C ALA A 51 6.12 50.20 2.97
N LYS A 52 6.05 51.42 2.42
CA LYS A 52 5.49 52.59 3.12
C LYS A 52 3.99 52.44 3.38
N GLU A 53 3.22 51.89 2.44
CA GLU A 53 1.79 51.60 2.65
C GLU A 53 1.58 50.62 3.82
N ILE A 54 2.37 49.54 3.87
CA ILE A 54 2.29 48.51 4.93
C ILE A 54 2.71 49.09 6.27
N GLU A 55 3.78 49.87 6.33
CA GLU A 55 4.21 50.55 7.56
C GLU A 55 3.13 51.50 8.08
N ALA A 56 2.48 52.25 7.18
CA ALA A 56 1.47 53.24 7.56
C ALA A 56 0.11 52.63 7.92
N THR A 57 -0.30 51.54 7.29
CA THR A 57 -1.69 51.02 7.35
C THR A 57 -1.81 49.57 7.81
N GLY A 58 -0.70 48.84 7.90
CA GLY A 58 -0.68 47.39 8.14
C GLY A 58 -1.08 46.55 6.91
N SER A 59 -1.27 47.17 5.74
CA SER A 59 -1.63 46.50 4.49
C SER A 59 -1.19 47.34 3.28
N TYR A 60 -1.51 46.91 2.06
CA TYR A 60 -1.26 47.67 0.84
C TYR A 60 -2.33 47.40 -0.22
N GLN A 61 -2.32 48.18 -1.29
CA GLN A 61 -3.21 48.01 -2.43
C GLN A 61 -2.47 47.55 -3.68
N LEU A 62 -2.98 46.50 -4.33
CA LEU A 62 -2.50 46.10 -5.65
C LEU A 62 -2.97 47.09 -6.73
N THR A 63 -2.14 47.34 -7.74
CA THR A 63 -2.63 47.94 -9.00
C THR A 63 -3.55 46.94 -9.73
N THR A 64 -4.41 47.41 -10.64
CA THR A 64 -5.26 46.49 -11.42
C THR A 64 -4.44 45.49 -12.25
N LYS A 65 -3.26 45.90 -12.75
CA LYS A 65 -2.36 45.00 -13.49
C LYS A 65 -1.71 43.95 -12.60
N GLU A 66 -1.32 44.34 -11.38
CA GLU A 66 -0.83 43.42 -10.36
C GLU A 66 -1.91 42.41 -9.97
N LEU A 67 -3.14 42.86 -9.76
CA LEU A 67 -4.27 41.98 -9.44
C LEU A 67 -4.57 40.99 -10.59
N GLU A 68 -4.56 41.45 -11.84
CA GLU A 68 -4.75 40.60 -13.01
C GLU A 68 -3.66 39.52 -13.08
N PHE A 69 -2.39 39.91 -12.88
CA PHE A 69 -1.27 38.97 -12.83
C PHE A 69 -1.45 37.96 -11.69
N GLY A 70 -1.82 38.41 -10.49
CA GLY A 70 -2.03 37.57 -9.32
C GLY A 70 -3.12 36.52 -9.55
N ALA A 71 -4.28 36.93 -10.07
CA ALA A 71 -5.38 36.02 -10.39
C ALA A 71 -4.99 34.99 -11.46
N LYS A 72 -4.24 35.41 -12.49
CA LYS A 72 -3.71 34.52 -13.54
C LYS A 72 -2.73 33.47 -12.97
N GLN A 73 -1.80 33.88 -12.10
CA GLN A 73 -0.87 32.95 -11.45
C GLN A 73 -1.61 32.01 -10.48
N ALA A 74 -2.60 32.49 -9.74
CA ALA A 74 -3.40 31.64 -8.86
C ALA A 74 -4.11 30.51 -9.63
N TRP A 75 -4.63 30.80 -10.82
CA TRP A 75 -5.23 29.76 -11.66
C TRP A 75 -4.18 28.81 -12.24
N ARG A 76 -3.04 29.34 -12.69
CA ARG A 76 -1.88 28.54 -13.15
C ARG A 76 -1.40 27.54 -12.08
N ASN A 77 -1.46 27.93 -10.81
CA ASN A 77 -1.03 27.16 -9.65
C ASN A 77 -2.10 26.20 -9.09
N ALA A 78 -3.35 26.22 -9.59
CA ALA A 78 -4.47 25.49 -8.99
C ALA A 78 -4.33 23.96 -9.16
N PRO A 79 -4.09 23.17 -8.09
CA PRO A 79 -3.78 21.74 -8.19
C PRO A 79 -4.97 20.87 -8.60
N ARG A 80 -6.17 21.44 -8.58
CA ARG A 80 -7.46 20.76 -8.83
C ARG A 80 -8.14 21.21 -10.12
N CYS A 81 -7.46 21.96 -10.99
CA CYS A 81 -8.06 22.44 -12.24
C CYS A 81 -7.34 21.85 -13.45
N ILE A 82 -7.89 20.80 -14.06
CA ILE A 82 -7.29 20.15 -15.24
C ILE A 82 -7.17 21.10 -16.45
N GLY A 83 -8.15 22.00 -16.64
CA GLY A 83 -8.20 22.96 -17.76
C GLY A 83 -7.32 24.21 -17.61
N ARG A 84 -6.37 24.24 -16.68
CA ARG A 84 -5.63 25.47 -16.30
C ARG A 84 -4.57 25.95 -17.28
N ILE A 85 -4.33 25.26 -18.41
CA ILE A 85 -3.38 25.72 -19.44
C ILE A 85 -3.78 27.09 -20.03
N GLN A 86 -5.06 27.44 -19.96
CA GLN A 86 -5.63 28.69 -20.49
C GLN A 86 -5.49 29.88 -19.54
N TRP A 87 -4.71 29.75 -18.46
CA TRP A 87 -4.57 30.75 -17.41
C TRP A 87 -4.23 32.16 -17.92
N ALA A 88 -3.45 32.26 -18.99
CA ALA A 88 -3.05 33.54 -19.58
C ALA A 88 -4.23 34.35 -20.17
N ASN A 89 -5.30 33.65 -20.58
CA ASN A 89 -6.49 34.22 -21.23
C ASN A 89 -7.57 34.65 -20.23
N LEU A 90 -7.32 34.55 -18.92
CA LEU A 90 -8.28 34.95 -17.90
C LEU A 90 -8.57 36.45 -17.95
N GLN A 91 -9.84 36.82 -18.12
CA GLN A 91 -10.27 38.21 -18.06
C GLN A 91 -10.61 38.63 -16.62
N LEU A 92 -9.95 39.67 -16.11
CA LEU A 92 -10.28 40.27 -14.81
C LEU A 92 -11.39 41.33 -14.96
N PHE A 93 -12.35 41.27 -14.06
CA PHE A 93 -13.26 42.37 -13.68
C PHE A 93 -12.86 42.87 -12.29
N ASP A 94 -12.27 44.06 -12.22
CA ASP A 94 -11.82 44.66 -10.96
C ASP A 94 -13.01 45.29 -10.20
N GLY A 95 -13.56 44.53 -9.26
CA GLY A 95 -14.71 44.90 -8.43
C GLY A 95 -14.33 45.52 -7.10
N ARG A 96 -13.07 45.90 -6.86
CA ARG A 96 -12.62 46.44 -5.56
C ARG A 96 -13.22 47.80 -5.19
N LYS A 97 -13.89 48.46 -6.14
CA LYS A 97 -14.66 49.70 -5.90
C LYS A 97 -16.11 49.44 -5.49
N CYS A 98 -16.57 48.19 -5.49
CA CYS A 98 -17.89 47.78 -5.04
C CYS A 98 -18.13 48.22 -3.58
N ARG A 99 -19.36 48.64 -3.27
CA ARG A 99 -19.74 49.10 -1.92
C ARG A 99 -20.96 48.37 -1.37
N THR A 100 -21.91 48.03 -2.23
CA THR A 100 -23.20 47.45 -1.84
C THR A 100 -23.40 46.05 -2.41
N ALA A 101 -24.41 45.32 -1.91
CA ALA A 101 -24.74 43.99 -2.42
C ALA A 101 -25.39 44.08 -3.81
N GLU A 102 -26.07 45.19 -4.10
CA GLU A 102 -26.65 45.55 -5.39
C GLU A 102 -25.56 45.77 -6.44
N ASP A 103 -24.47 46.48 -6.07
CA ASP A 103 -23.29 46.61 -6.94
C ASP A 103 -22.69 45.24 -7.25
N MET A 104 -22.53 44.37 -6.23
CA MET A 104 -22.05 43.00 -6.43
C MET A 104 -22.95 42.24 -7.39
N PHE A 105 -24.28 42.37 -7.21
CA PHE A 105 -25.26 41.69 -8.05
C PHE A 105 -25.15 42.10 -9.51
N GLN A 106 -25.06 43.40 -9.79
CA GLN A 106 -24.87 43.91 -11.14
C GLN A 106 -23.57 43.38 -11.76
N MET A 107 -22.46 43.43 -11.01
CA MET A 107 -21.17 42.92 -11.49
C MET A 107 -21.17 41.42 -11.78
N MET A 108 -21.92 40.61 -11.03
CA MET A 108 -22.06 39.18 -11.35
C MET A 108 -22.99 38.94 -12.54
N CYS A 109 -24.02 39.77 -12.75
CA CYS A 109 -24.83 39.71 -13.97
C CYS A 109 -23.96 40.00 -15.19
N ASP A 110 -23.11 41.03 -15.11
CA ASP A 110 -22.15 41.39 -16.16
C ASP A 110 -21.13 40.25 -16.39
N HIS A 111 -20.64 39.63 -15.30
CA HIS A 111 -19.77 38.45 -15.37
C HIS A 111 -20.46 37.30 -16.11
N ILE A 112 -21.70 36.94 -15.73
CA ILE A 112 -22.44 35.84 -16.35
C ILE A 112 -22.68 36.14 -17.83
N GLN A 113 -23.07 37.38 -18.16
CA GLN A 113 -23.32 37.79 -19.54
C GLN A 113 -22.05 37.70 -20.40
N PHE A 114 -20.93 38.25 -19.91
CA PHE A 114 -19.65 38.22 -20.60
C PHE A 114 -19.11 36.79 -20.74
N ALA A 115 -19.14 36.02 -19.66
CA ALA A 115 -18.57 34.69 -19.63
C ALA A 115 -19.39 33.68 -20.44
N THR A 116 -20.72 33.83 -20.47
CA THR A 116 -21.60 32.94 -21.25
C THR A 116 -21.45 33.18 -22.75
N ASN A 117 -21.33 34.44 -23.19
CA ASN A 117 -21.05 34.83 -24.59
C ASN A 117 -21.79 33.99 -25.65
N GLY A 118 -23.11 33.83 -25.47
CA GLY A 118 -23.98 33.09 -26.38
C GLY A 118 -23.67 31.59 -26.53
N GLY A 119 -22.98 31.00 -25.54
CA GLY A 119 -22.52 29.60 -25.55
C GLY A 119 -21.01 29.46 -25.78
N ASN A 120 -20.35 30.44 -26.40
CA ASN A 120 -18.90 30.41 -26.60
C ASN A 120 -18.17 30.95 -25.35
N LEU A 121 -18.06 30.10 -24.33
CA LEU A 121 -17.66 30.49 -22.98
C LEU A 121 -16.28 31.17 -22.94
N ARG A 122 -16.17 32.21 -22.11
CA ARG A 122 -14.92 32.96 -21.86
C ARG A 122 -14.53 32.83 -20.40
N SER A 123 -13.25 32.58 -20.12
CA SER A 123 -12.75 32.54 -18.75
C SER A 123 -12.71 33.94 -18.16
N ALA A 124 -13.43 34.14 -17.06
CA ALA A 124 -13.49 35.41 -16.36
C ALA A 124 -13.31 35.21 -14.84
N ILE A 125 -12.83 36.26 -14.19
CA ILE A 125 -12.82 36.38 -12.74
C ILE A 125 -13.28 37.79 -12.35
N THR A 126 -14.19 37.88 -11.39
CA THR A 126 -14.55 39.16 -10.76
C THR A 126 -13.98 39.19 -9.37
N VAL A 127 -13.10 40.14 -9.05
CA VAL A 127 -12.48 40.23 -7.73
C VAL A 127 -13.03 41.41 -6.95
N PHE A 128 -13.72 41.13 -5.85
CA PHE A 128 -14.30 42.13 -4.95
C PHE A 128 -13.26 42.63 -3.92
N PRO A 129 -13.58 43.63 -3.08
CA PRO A 129 -12.61 44.22 -2.14
C PRO A 129 -11.89 43.19 -1.28
N GLN A 130 -10.61 43.48 -0.97
CA GLN A 130 -9.79 42.65 -0.09
C GLN A 130 -10.32 42.69 1.34
N ARG A 131 -10.05 41.61 2.09
CA ARG A 131 -10.26 41.55 3.53
C ARG A 131 -9.36 42.59 4.22
N THR A 132 -9.94 43.35 5.12
CA THR A 132 -9.24 44.36 5.91
C THR A 132 -9.15 43.97 7.39
N ASP A 133 -10.25 43.54 8.00
CA ASP A 133 -10.34 43.25 9.44
C ASP A 133 -11.15 41.99 9.79
N GLY A 134 -11.57 41.25 8.76
CA GLY A 134 -12.41 40.05 8.89
C GLY A 134 -13.84 40.32 9.35
N GLN A 135 -14.24 41.57 9.57
CA GLN A 135 -15.63 41.96 9.83
C GLN A 135 -16.29 42.52 8.57
N HIS A 136 -15.54 43.23 7.73
CA HIS A 136 -16.05 43.93 6.54
C HIS A 136 -15.86 43.14 5.23
N ASP A 137 -15.88 41.81 5.31
CA ASP A 137 -15.69 40.95 4.14
C ASP A 137 -16.81 41.11 3.11
N PHE A 138 -16.43 40.97 1.84
CA PHE A 138 -17.34 40.73 0.72
C PHE A 138 -17.42 39.22 0.49
N ARG A 139 -18.63 38.65 0.41
CA ARG A 139 -18.85 37.21 0.24
C ARG A 139 -19.99 36.94 -0.72
N VAL A 140 -19.77 35.99 -1.63
CA VAL A 140 -20.84 35.29 -2.34
C VAL A 140 -21.10 34.00 -1.56
N TRP A 141 -22.32 33.83 -1.04
CA TRP A 141 -22.64 32.67 -0.21
C TRP A 141 -22.84 31.41 -1.05
N ASN A 142 -23.26 31.58 -2.30
CA ASN A 142 -23.38 30.49 -3.25
C ASN A 142 -22.01 29.87 -3.53
N SER A 143 -21.97 28.54 -3.65
CA SER A 143 -20.76 27.83 -4.11
C SER A 143 -20.44 28.08 -5.60
N GLN A 144 -21.47 28.35 -6.40
CA GLN A 144 -21.39 28.71 -7.81
C GLN A 144 -22.44 29.76 -8.12
N LEU A 145 -22.20 30.65 -9.09
CA LEU A 145 -23.14 31.72 -9.42
C LEU A 145 -24.48 31.16 -9.91
N VAL A 146 -24.44 30.19 -10.83
CA VAL A 146 -25.63 29.46 -11.26
C VAL A 146 -25.57 28.07 -10.65
N ARG A 147 -26.65 27.66 -9.98
CA ARG A 147 -26.78 26.33 -9.39
C ARG A 147 -28.25 25.97 -9.19
N TYR A 148 -28.58 24.69 -9.29
CA TYR A 148 -29.93 24.21 -9.02
C TYR A 148 -30.19 23.99 -7.53
N ALA A 149 -31.42 24.23 -7.12
CA ALA A 149 -31.93 24.00 -5.77
C ALA A 149 -32.11 22.50 -5.48
N GLY A 150 -32.09 22.16 -4.20
CA GLY A 150 -32.38 20.82 -3.69
C GLY A 150 -33.40 20.89 -2.57
N TYR A 151 -34.48 20.12 -2.66
CA TYR A 151 -35.58 20.12 -1.71
C TYR A 151 -35.68 18.78 -1.02
N LYS A 152 -35.50 18.76 0.30
CA LYS A 152 -35.74 17.57 1.10
C LYS A 152 -37.24 17.44 1.38
N MET A 153 -37.84 16.37 0.87
CA MET A 153 -39.26 16.10 1.02
C MET A 153 -39.56 15.42 2.36
N THR A 154 -40.82 15.41 2.76
CA THR A 154 -41.28 14.84 4.04
C THR A 154 -41.02 13.33 4.17
N ASP A 155 -40.97 12.61 3.05
CA ASP A 155 -40.66 11.17 2.99
C ASP A 155 -39.15 10.87 3.00
N GLY A 156 -38.31 11.91 3.05
CA GLY A 156 -36.85 11.81 3.02
C GLY A 156 -36.25 11.75 1.61
N SER A 157 -37.06 11.75 0.55
CA SER A 157 -36.58 11.91 -0.82
C SER A 157 -36.09 13.33 -1.08
N ILE A 158 -35.32 13.52 -2.16
CA ILE A 158 -34.82 14.82 -2.57
C ILE A 158 -35.29 15.12 -3.99
N ILE A 159 -35.90 16.28 -4.20
CA ILE A 159 -36.16 16.85 -5.52
C ILE A 159 -35.06 17.86 -5.85
N GLY A 160 -34.51 17.80 -7.06
CA GLY A 160 -33.46 18.71 -7.51
C GLY A 160 -32.06 18.20 -7.21
N ASP A 161 -31.14 19.11 -6.88
CA ASP A 161 -29.73 18.81 -6.59
C ASP A 161 -29.48 18.52 -5.10
N PRO A 162 -29.18 17.27 -4.69
CA PRO A 162 -28.92 16.94 -3.29
C PRO A 162 -27.78 17.73 -2.65
N ALA A 163 -26.79 18.17 -3.43
CA ALA A 163 -25.67 18.94 -2.91
C ALA A 163 -26.03 20.40 -2.57
N SER A 164 -27.23 20.85 -2.91
CA SER A 164 -27.72 22.20 -2.64
C SER A 164 -28.76 22.27 -1.52
N VAL A 165 -29.13 21.15 -0.89
CA VAL A 165 -30.25 21.10 0.07
C VAL A 165 -30.09 22.10 1.22
N ASP A 166 -28.93 22.08 1.89
CA ASP A 166 -28.69 22.94 3.05
C ASP A 166 -28.73 24.43 2.67
N PHE A 167 -28.17 24.78 1.51
CA PHE A 167 -28.17 26.15 1.03
C PHE A 167 -29.55 26.60 0.51
N THR A 168 -30.33 25.68 -0.08
CA THR A 168 -31.71 25.94 -0.51
C THR A 168 -32.57 26.32 0.68
N GLU A 169 -32.45 25.61 1.80
CA GLU A 169 -33.15 25.92 3.05
C GLU A 169 -32.79 27.32 3.57
N ILE A 170 -31.51 27.72 3.45
CA ILE A 170 -31.08 29.08 3.81
C ILE A 170 -31.74 30.12 2.91
N CYS A 171 -31.77 29.91 1.59
CA CYS A 171 -32.46 30.82 0.67
C CYS A 171 -33.94 30.98 1.04
N ILE A 172 -34.64 29.88 1.37
CA ILE A 172 -36.05 29.90 1.80
C ILE A 172 -36.21 30.70 3.08
N GLN A 173 -35.33 30.51 4.07
CA GLN A 173 -35.35 31.26 5.33
C GLN A 173 -35.10 32.76 5.13
N LEU A 174 -34.36 33.14 4.09
CA LEU A 174 -34.13 34.53 3.68
C LEU A 174 -35.27 35.11 2.83
N GLY A 175 -36.35 34.34 2.63
CA GLY A 175 -37.56 34.81 1.95
C GLY A 175 -37.67 34.40 0.48
N TRP A 176 -36.78 33.54 -0.02
CA TRP A 176 -36.95 32.97 -1.35
C TRP A 176 -38.15 32.03 -1.40
N THR A 177 -38.95 32.13 -2.46
CA THR A 177 -40.12 31.27 -2.64
C THR A 177 -39.76 30.06 -3.51
N PRO A 178 -39.75 28.83 -2.94
CA PRO A 178 -39.36 27.64 -3.68
C PRO A 178 -40.43 27.24 -4.71
N LYS A 179 -40.01 26.77 -5.89
CA LYS A 179 -40.91 26.26 -6.94
C LYS A 179 -41.04 24.73 -6.95
N TYR A 180 -40.21 24.04 -6.16
CA TYR A 180 -40.17 22.57 -6.04
C TYR A 180 -39.93 21.83 -7.37
N GLY A 181 -39.27 22.48 -8.34
CA GLY A 181 -38.83 21.92 -9.60
C GLY A 181 -37.46 21.24 -9.49
N ARG A 182 -37.22 20.28 -10.37
CA ARG A 182 -35.96 19.51 -10.41
C ARG A 182 -34.74 20.33 -10.84
N PHE A 183 -34.95 21.45 -11.53
CA PHE A 183 -33.90 22.30 -12.07
C PHE A 183 -34.19 23.78 -11.76
N ASP A 184 -34.76 24.06 -10.59
CA ASP A 184 -34.98 25.43 -10.15
C ASP A 184 -33.63 26.09 -9.87
N VAL A 185 -33.37 27.25 -10.48
CA VAL A 185 -32.13 27.99 -10.22
C VAL A 185 -32.24 28.73 -8.89
N LEU A 186 -31.22 28.57 -8.05
CA LEU A 186 -31.10 29.27 -6.78
C LEU A 186 -30.85 30.77 -6.99
N PRO A 187 -31.37 31.64 -6.11
CA PRO A 187 -31.00 33.04 -6.11
C PRO A 187 -29.54 33.22 -5.65
N LEU A 188 -28.97 34.37 -5.95
CA LEU A 188 -27.69 34.81 -5.40
C LEU A 188 -27.89 35.40 -4.02
N VAL A 189 -27.11 34.94 -3.05
CA VAL A 189 -27.09 35.45 -1.68
C VAL A 189 -25.75 36.15 -1.46
N LEU A 190 -25.81 37.47 -1.30
CA LEU A 190 -24.65 38.36 -1.39
C LEU A 190 -24.49 39.20 -0.15
N GLN A 191 -23.25 39.24 0.33
CA GLN A 191 -22.85 40.01 1.48
C GLN A 191 -21.77 40.99 1.06
N ALA A 192 -22.06 42.28 1.23
CA ALA A 192 -21.13 43.36 0.96
C ALA A 192 -20.71 44.02 2.27
N ASN A 193 -19.41 44.31 2.41
CA ASN A 193 -18.86 45.11 3.50
C ASN A 193 -19.28 44.63 4.92
N GLY A 194 -19.40 43.32 5.12
CA GLY A 194 -19.80 42.77 6.43
C GLY A 194 -21.26 43.00 6.84
N GLU A 195 -22.11 43.51 5.95
CA GLU A 195 -23.56 43.63 6.21
C GLU A 195 -24.26 42.27 6.14
N ASP A 196 -25.52 42.23 6.62
CA ASP A 196 -26.36 41.04 6.47
C ASP A 196 -26.59 40.73 4.97
N PRO A 197 -26.63 39.44 4.58
CA PRO A 197 -26.74 39.07 3.19
C PRO A 197 -28.09 39.46 2.57
N GLN A 198 -28.06 39.82 1.30
CA GLN A 198 -29.23 40.14 0.49
C GLN A 198 -29.44 39.09 -0.61
N LEU A 199 -30.70 38.87 -0.99
CA LEU A 199 -31.11 37.84 -1.94
C LEU A 199 -31.52 38.47 -3.27
N PHE A 200 -30.96 37.96 -4.37
CA PHE A 200 -31.21 38.45 -5.72
C PHE A 200 -31.54 37.30 -6.68
N GLU A 201 -32.66 37.40 -7.39
CA GLU A 201 -32.96 36.45 -8.47
C GLU A 201 -32.18 36.81 -9.74
N ILE A 202 -31.46 35.84 -10.29
CA ILE A 202 -30.74 36.02 -11.56
C ILE A 202 -31.76 36.19 -12.69
N PRO A 203 -31.64 37.23 -13.54
CA PRO A 203 -32.50 37.39 -14.69
C PRO A 203 -32.48 36.14 -15.59
N GLN A 204 -33.65 35.59 -15.90
CA GLN A 204 -33.79 34.33 -16.66
C GLN A 204 -32.98 34.31 -17.96
N HIS A 205 -32.90 35.45 -18.66
CA HIS A 205 -32.20 35.57 -19.95
C HIS A 205 -30.67 35.44 -19.84
N LEU A 206 -30.09 35.54 -18.63
CA LEU A 206 -28.67 35.33 -18.38
C LEU A 206 -28.33 33.85 -18.12
N ILE A 207 -29.35 33.02 -17.86
CA ILE A 207 -29.18 31.60 -17.54
C ILE A 207 -29.31 30.80 -18.83
N LEU A 208 -28.17 30.38 -19.37
CA LEU A 208 -28.15 29.45 -20.51
C LEU A 208 -28.20 28.00 -19.99
N GLU A 209 -29.35 27.35 -20.13
CA GLU A 209 -29.51 25.91 -19.87
C GLU A 209 -29.43 25.10 -21.16
N VAL A 210 -28.71 24.00 -21.14
CA VAL A 210 -28.62 23.03 -22.23
C VAL A 210 -29.52 21.82 -21.90
N PRO A 211 -30.60 21.58 -22.66
CA PRO A 211 -31.40 20.36 -22.51
C PRO A 211 -30.62 19.15 -23.04
N MET A 212 -30.72 18.02 -22.35
CA MET A 212 -29.97 16.81 -22.69
C MET A 212 -30.74 15.90 -23.64
N GLU A 213 -30.07 15.52 -24.71
CA GLU A 213 -30.52 14.57 -25.71
C GLU A 213 -29.38 13.66 -26.15
N HIS A 214 -29.71 12.48 -26.66
CA HIS A 214 -28.74 11.49 -27.10
C HIS A 214 -28.87 11.26 -28.61
N PRO A 215 -27.76 11.17 -29.37
CA PRO A 215 -27.81 11.01 -30.83
C PRO A 215 -28.49 9.69 -31.26
N GLN A 216 -28.25 8.60 -30.52
CA GLN A 216 -28.87 7.29 -30.75
C GLN A 216 -30.20 7.07 -29.99
N TYR A 217 -30.26 7.36 -28.69
CA TYR A 217 -31.43 7.07 -27.85
C TYR A 217 -32.43 8.23 -27.84
N LYS A 218 -33.40 8.20 -28.76
CA LYS A 218 -34.44 9.26 -28.88
C LYS A 218 -35.25 9.51 -27.61
N TRP A 219 -35.44 8.47 -26.78
CA TRP A 219 -36.15 8.56 -25.51
C TRP A 219 -35.39 9.33 -24.42
N PHE A 220 -34.09 9.63 -24.63
CA PHE A 220 -33.28 10.32 -23.62
C PHE A 220 -33.83 11.71 -23.29
N LYS A 221 -34.42 12.40 -24.28
CA LYS A 221 -35.09 13.70 -24.09
C LYS A 221 -36.24 13.63 -23.07
N ASP A 222 -36.88 12.47 -22.94
CA ASP A 222 -38.03 12.26 -22.05
C ASP A 222 -37.59 12.13 -20.56
N LEU A 223 -36.27 12.01 -20.32
CA LEU A 223 -35.69 12.14 -18.97
C LEU A 223 -35.74 13.59 -18.45
N ASN A 224 -35.95 14.55 -19.35
CA ASN A 224 -36.01 15.99 -19.07
C ASN A 224 -34.79 16.51 -18.30
N LEU A 225 -33.60 15.94 -18.55
CA LEU A 225 -32.36 16.42 -17.95
C LEU A 225 -31.90 17.70 -18.65
N ARG A 226 -31.30 18.60 -17.88
CA ARG A 226 -30.69 19.84 -18.38
C ARG A 226 -29.54 20.25 -17.47
N TRP A 227 -28.64 21.08 -17.98
CA TRP A 227 -27.55 21.65 -17.18
C TRP A 227 -27.25 23.07 -17.60
N TYR A 228 -26.91 23.94 -16.66
CA TYR A 228 -26.53 25.31 -16.98
C TYR A 228 -25.12 25.34 -17.60
N ALA A 229 -24.87 26.27 -18.51
CA ALA A 229 -23.65 26.28 -19.31
C ALA A 229 -22.41 26.72 -18.52
N LEU A 230 -22.56 27.65 -17.57
CA LEU A 230 -21.45 28.38 -16.96
C LEU A 230 -21.05 27.85 -15.56
N PRO A 231 -19.89 27.18 -15.39
CA PRO A 231 -19.41 26.69 -14.09
C PRO A 231 -18.67 27.77 -13.29
N ALA A 232 -19.35 28.87 -12.95
CA ALA A 232 -18.72 29.97 -12.23
C ALA A 232 -18.65 29.69 -10.70
N VAL A 233 -17.51 29.20 -10.21
CA VAL A 233 -17.25 28.93 -8.78
C VAL A 233 -17.06 30.24 -8.02
N SER A 234 -17.65 30.38 -6.84
CA SER A 234 -17.67 31.65 -6.09
C SER A 234 -17.36 31.55 -4.59
N ASN A 235 -17.12 30.34 -4.06
CA ASN A 235 -16.79 30.12 -2.65
C ASN A 235 -15.27 29.96 -2.36
N MET A 236 -14.41 30.36 -3.30
CA MET A 236 -12.96 30.36 -3.11
C MET A 236 -12.46 31.74 -2.65
N LEU A 237 -11.36 31.76 -1.92
CA LEU A 237 -10.58 32.92 -1.48
C LEU A 237 -9.36 33.04 -2.40
N LEU A 238 -9.17 34.18 -3.04
CA LEU A 238 -7.93 34.46 -3.76
C LEU A 238 -6.91 35.07 -2.79
N GLU A 239 -5.70 34.49 -2.72
CA GLU A 239 -4.55 35.03 -1.98
C GLU A 239 -3.50 35.53 -2.98
N VAL A 240 -3.07 36.78 -2.82
CA VAL A 240 -2.05 37.43 -3.65
C VAL A 240 -1.16 38.32 -2.79
N GLY A 241 0.11 37.94 -2.63
CA GLY A 241 1.11 38.77 -1.93
C GLY A 241 0.78 39.03 -0.46
N GLY A 242 0.15 38.07 0.21
CA GLY A 242 -0.31 38.20 1.59
C GLY A 242 -1.68 38.89 1.74
N LEU A 243 -2.27 39.37 0.64
CA LEU A 243 -3.63 39.93 0.63
C LEU A 243 -4.66 38.84 0.34
N GLU A 244 -5.81 38.92 1.01
CA GLU A 244 -6.89 37.96 0.86
C GLU A 244 -8.14 38.62 0.25
N PHE A 245 -8.72 38.01 -0.78
CA PHE A 245 -9.91 38.46 -1.49
C PHE A 245 -11.03 37.41 -1.34
N PRO A 246 -11.96 37.57 -0.38
CA PRO A 246 -12.91 36.52 0.00
C PRO A 246 -14.05 36.28 -0.98
N ALA A 247 -14.26 37.18 -1.95
CA ALA A 247 -15.22 37.01 -3.03
C ALA A 247 -14.52 37.20 -4.38
N CYS A 248 -14.24 36.09 -5.04
CA CYS A 248 -13.64 36.10 -6.37
C CYS A 248 -14.32 35.08 -7.32
N PRO A 249 -15.59 35.30 -7.74
CA PRO A 249 -16.25 34.42 -8.70
C PRO A 249 -15.40 34.23 -9.96
N PHE A 250 -15.17 32.97 -10.31
CA PHE A 250 -14.25 32.54 -11.36
C PHE A 250 -14.91 31.43 -12.20
N ASN A 251 -14.75 31.50 -13.52
CA ASN A 251 -15.19 30.43 -14.41
C ASN A 251 -14.11 30.01 -15.42
N GLY A 252 -14.14 28.73 -15.76
CA GLY A 252 -13.68 28.19 -17.03
C GLY A 252 -14.90 27.65 -17.79
N TRP A 253 -14.80 26.41 -18.26
CA TRP A 253 -15.89 25.65 -18.84
C TRP A 253 -15.88 24.21 -18.32
N TYR A 254 -16.99 23.51 -18.51
CA TYR A 254 -17.15 22.15 -18.01
C TYR A 254 -16.27 21.14 -18.73
N LEU A 255 -15.83 20.15 -17.96
CA LEU A 255 -15.48 18.84 -18.48
C LEU A 255 -16.76 18.01 -18.62
N GLY A 256 -16.92 17.27 -19.72
CA GLY A 256 -18.10 16.42 -19.93
C GLY A 256 -18.39 15.51 -18.74
N THR A 257 -17.34 14.96 -18.12
CA THR A 257 -17.45 14.04 -16.98
C THR A 257 -17.84 14.71 -15.66
N GLU A 258 -17.73 16.04 -15.52
CA GLU A 258 -18.26 16.75 -14.36
C GLU A 258 -19.80 16.66 -14.36
N ILE A 259 -20.42 17.00 -15.49
CA ILE A 259 -21.88 16.93 -15.64
C ILE A 259 -22.33 15.47 -15.76
N GLY A 260 -21.78 14.75 -16.73
CA GLY A 260 -22.25 13.42 -17.12
C GLY A 260 -22.03 12.37 -16.04
N VAL A 261 -20.90 12.43 -15.32
CA VAL A 261 -20.53 11.41 -14.33
C VAL A 261 -20.82 11.91 -12.93
N ARG A 262 -20.21 13.03 -12.52
CA ARG A 262 -20.29 13.48 -11.11
C ARG A 262 -21.65 14.07 -10.74
N ASP A 263 -22.28 14.83 -11.63
CA ASP A 263 -23.58 15.45 -11.33
C ASP A 263 -24.74 14.50 -11.65
N PHE A 264 -24.75 13.87 -12.83
CA PHE A 264 -25.85 12.99 -13.24
C PHE A 264 -25.76 11.56 -12.69
N CYS A 265 -24.58 10.93 -12.66
CA CYS A 265 -24.46 9.50 -12.33
C CYS A 265 -24.20 9.22 -10.85
N ASP A 266 -23.48 10.08 -10.11
CA ASP A 266 -23.17 9.82 -8.71
C ASP A 266 -24.44 9.57 -7.87
N THR A 267 -24.38 8.55 -7.02
CA THR A 267 -25.49 8.14 -6.15
C THR A 267 -25.89 9.20 -5.14
N GLN A 268 -24.97 10.10 -4.79
CA GLN A 268 -25.16 11.23 -3.89
C GLN A 268 -25.68 12.51 -4.61
N ARG A 269 -25.87 12.46 -5.93
CA ARG A 269 -26.40 13.56 -6.76
C ARG A 269 -27.67 13.11 -7.48
N TYR A 270 -27.81 13.32 -8.79
CA TYR A 270 -29.05 13.02 -9.50
C TYR A 270 -29.29 11.52 -9.73
N ASN A 271 -28.25 10.68 -9.61
CA ASN A 271 -28.32 9.22 -9.66
C ASN A 271 -29.19 8.64 -10.79
N VAL A 272 -29.07 9.17 -12.02
CA VAL A 272 -29.93 8.74 -13.15
C VAL A 272 -29.49 7.44 -13.81
N LEU A 273 -28.34 6.90 -13.38
CA LEU A 273 -27.62 5.81 -14.04
C LEU A 273 -28.49 4.56 -14.24
N GLU A 274 -29.19 4.11 -13.21
CA GLU A 274 -30.05 2.92 -13.28
C GLU A 274 -31.25 3.13 -14.21
N ARG A 275 -31.87 4.31 -14.16
CA ARG A 275 -33.00 4.66 -15.02
C ARG A 275 -32.60 4.63 -16.49
N VAL A 276 -31.43 5.18 -16.82
CA VAL A 276 -30.85 5.14 -18.17
C VAL A 276 -30.55 3.70 -18.58
N GLY A 277 -29.88 2.92 -17.72
CA GLY A 277 -29.54 1.53 -18.01
C GLY A 277 -30.76 0.67 -18.35
N ARG A 278 -31.87 0.83 -17.61
CA ARG A 278 -33.14 0.12 -17.90
C ARG A 278 -33.74 0.52 -19.24
N GLN A 279 -33.73 1.81 -19.58
CA GLN A 279 -34.25 2.33 -20.85
C GLN A 279 -33.37 1.93 -22.05
N MET A 280 -32.07 1.70 -21.82
CA MET A 280 -31.17 1.10 -22.80
C MET A 280 -31.37 -0.42 -22.98
N GLY A 281 -32.23 -1.05 -22.17
CA GLY A 281 -32.43 -2.51 -22.18
C GLY A 281 -31.30 -3.30 -21.52
N LEU A 282 -30.49 -2.66 -20.67
CA LEU A 282 -29.36 -3.31 -19.98
C LEU A 282 -29.80 -4.08 -18.74
N GLU A 283 -29.05 -5.14 -18.40
CA GLU A 283 -29.29 -5.97 -17.21
C GLU A 283 -28.84 -5.27 -15.92
N THR A 284 -29.63 -4.29 -15.46
CA THR A 284 -29.30 -3.42 -14.31
C THR A 284 -29.17 -4.11 -12.96
N GLN A 285 -29.57 -5.38 -12.85
CA GLN A 285 -29.46 -6.19 -11.62
C GLN A 285 -28.12 -6.92 -11.49
N LYS A 286 -27.31 -6.98 -12.56
CA LYS A 286 -26.06 -7.75 -12.59
C LYS A 286 -24.88 -6.84 -12.90
N LEU A 287 -24.04 -6.54 -11.91
CA LEU A 287 -22.90 -5.63 -12.10
C LEU A 287 -21.91 -6.11 -13.17
N SER A 288 -21.76 -7.43 -13.35
CA SER A 288 -20.88 -7.99 -14.38
C SER A 288 -21.36 -7.80 -15.83
N SER A 289 -22.56 -7.26 -16.07
CA SER A 289 -23.01 -6.86 -17.41
C SER A 289 -22.38 -5.54 -17.88
N LEU A 290 -21.63 -4.87 -16.99
CA LEU A 290 -21.06 -3.54 -17.21
C LEU A 290 -22.14 -2.50 -17.53
N TRP A 291 -23.38 -2.71 -17.07
CA TRP A 291 -24.49 -1.81 -17.38
C TRP A 291 -24.24 -0.40 -16.86
N LYS A 292 -23.55 -0.27 -15.71
CA LYS A 292 -23.18 1.02 -15.13
C LYS A 292 -22.23 1.75 -16.07
N ASP A 293 -21.20 1.07 -16.56
CA ASP A 293 -20.21 1.63 -17.47
C ASP A 293 -20.85 2.05 -18.80
N GLN A 294 -21.69 1.19 -19.38
CA GLN A 294 -22.41 1.49 -20.62
C GLN A 294 -23.40 2.65 -20.47
N ALA A 295 -24.19 2.67 -19.40
CA ALA A 295 -25.12 3.76 -19.13
C ALA A 295 -24.39 5.07 -18.84
N LEU A 296 -23.27 5.01 -18.11
CA LEU A 296 -22.43 6.17 -17.77
C LEU A 296 -21.82 6.77 -19.04
N VAL A 297 -21.28 5.94 -19.94
CA VAL A 297 -20.76 6.39 -21.24
C VAL A 297 -21.89 7.00 -22.07
N ALA A 298 -23.07 6.37 -22.14
CA ALA A 298 -24.21 6.92 -22.88
C ALA A 298 -24.67 8.28 -22.32
N ILE A 299 -24.72 8.45 -21.00
CA ILE A 299 -25.04 9.74 -20.38
C ILE A 299 -23.99 10.79 -20.74
N ASN A 300 -22.71 10.45 -20.67
CA ASN A 300 -21.64 11.38 -21.02
C ASN A 300 -21.66 11.74 -22.52
N VAL A 301 -21.99 10.79 -23.40
CA VAL A 301 -22.23 11.05 -24.84
C VAL A 301 -23.40 12.01 -25.03
N ALA A 302 -24.50 11.83 -24.29
CA ALA A 302 -25.63 12.75 -24.34
C ALA A 302 -25.23 14.17 -23.94
N VAL A 303 -24.44 14.32 -22.87
CA VAL A 303 -23.91 15.65 -22.44
C VAL A 303 -23.08 16.28 -23.55
N MET A 304 -22.07 15.57 -24.07
CA MET A 304 -21.19 16.11 -25.11
C MET A 304 -21.97 16.49 -26.38
N HIS A 305 -22.87 15.60 -26.82
CA HIS A 305 -23.71 15.84 -27.99
C HIS A 305 -24.62 17.06 -27.82
N SER A 306 -25.26 17.18 -26.65
CA SER A 306 -26.21 18.27 -26.37
C SER A 306 -25.51 19.62 -26.34
N PHE A 307 -24.35 19.72 -25.69
CA PHE A 307 -23.56 20.94 -25.67
C PHE A 307 -23.08 21.33 -27.06
N GLN A 308 -22.54 20.38 -27.83
CA GLN A 308 -22.11 20.61 -29.21
C GLN A 308 -23.25 21.07 -30.11
N LYS A 309 -24.40 20.39 -30.06
CA LYS A 309 -25.60 20.74 -30.86
C LYS A 309 -26.10 22.14 -30.54
N ASN A 310 -26.08 22.52 -29.26
CA ASN A 310 -26.48 23.86 -28.80
C ASN A 310 -25.35 24.90 -28.92
N LYS A 311 -24.20 24.55 -29.51
CA LYS A 311 -23.05 25.44 -29.72
C LYS A 311 -22.51 26.04 -28.41
N VAL A 312 -22.52 25.25 -27.34
CA VAL A 312 -21.98 25.63 -26.03
C VAL A 312 -20.63 24.96 -25.80
N THR A 313 -19.64 25.75 -25.36
CA THR A 313 -18.28 25.28 -25.08
C THR A 313 -18.27 24.22 -23.98
N ILE A 314 -17.67 23.07 -24.28
CA ILE A 314 -17.41 21.96 -23.35
C ILE A 314 -16.15 21.23 -23.83
N THR A 315 -15.44 20.55 -22.94
CA THR A 315 -14.28 19.75 -23.29
C THR A 315 -14.44 18.31 -22.80
N ASP A 316 -13.95 17.34 -23.57
CA ASP A 316 -13.87 15.96 -23.14
C ASP A 316 -12.62 15.72 -22.26
N HIS A 317 -12.70 14.66 -21.45
CA HIS A 317 -11.68 14.36 -20.46
C HIS A 317 -10.36 13.85 -21.05
N HIS A 318 -10.35 13.37 -22.30
CA HIS A 318 -9.11 12.96 -22.97
C HIS A 318 -8.32 14.18 -23.40
N SER A 319 -8.93 15.09 -24.18
CA SER A 319 -8.26 16.32 -24.64
C SER A 319 -7.87 17.24 -23.48
N ALA A 320 -8.68 17.32 -22.42
CA ALA A 320 -8.30 18.07 -21.22
C ALA A 320 -7.06 17.47 -20.53
N SER A 321 -6.96 16.14 -20.48
CA SER A 321 -5.81 15.46 -19.88
C SER A 321 -4.54 15.66 -20.70
N GLU A 322 -4.61 15.60 -22.02
CA GLU A 322 -3.45 15.90 -22.89
C GLU A 322 -2.99 17.36 -22.73
N SER A 323 -3.94 18.29 -22.71
CA SER A 323 -3.65 19.71 -22.45
C SER A 323 -2.99 19.90 -21.08
N PHE A 324 -3.44 19.15 -20.06
CA PHE A 324 -2.83 19.19 -18.74
C PHE A 324 -1.39 18.66 -18.75
N MET A 325 -1.09 17.61 -19.50
CA MET A 325 0.29 17.10 -19.62
C MET A 325 1.23 18.12 -20.25
N GLN A 326 0.77 18.87 -21.26
CA GLN A 326 1.56 19.98 -21.83
C GLN A 326 1.83 21.05 -20.78
N HIS A 327 0.83 21.41 -19.96
CA HIS A 327 1.00 22.32 -18.84
C HIS A 327 2.04 21.78 -17.84
N LEU A 328 1.91 20.52 -17.42
CA LEU A 328 2.85 19.85 -16.52
C LEU A 328 4.28 19.91 -17.06
N GLU A 329 4.51 19.57 -18.32
CA GLU A 329 5.84 19.64 -18.95
C GLU A 329 6.41 21.06 -18.97
N MET A 330 5.59 22.05 -19.31
CA MET A 330 6.02 23.46 -19.31
C MET A 330 6.42 23.93 -17.90
N GLU A 331 5.64 23.58 -16.88
CA GLU A 331 5.92 23.93 -15.49
C GLU A 331 7.17 23.23 -14.96
N VAL A 332 7.36 21.94 -15.27
CA VAL A 332 8.58 21.20 -14.91
C VAL A 332 9.80 21.82 -15.58
N ARG A 333 9.72 22.21 -16.85
CA ARG A 333 10.83 22.89 -17.54
C ARG A 333 11.15 24.26 -16.96
N GLN A 334 10.13 25.04 -16.57
CA GLN A 334 10.34 26.40 -16.08
C GLN A 334 10.77 26.49 -14.62
N ARG A 335 10.24 25.62 -13.75
CA ARG A 335 10.44 25.71 -12.30
C ARG A 335 10.66 24.37 -11.59
N GLY A 336 10.84 23.27 -12.32
CA GLY A 336 11.17 21.96 -11.76
C GLY A 336 9.99 21.17 -11.17
N GLY A 337 8.76 21.69 -11.23
CA GLY A 337 7.57 20.99 -10.71
C GLY A 337 6.24 21.69 -11.00
N CYS A 338 5.14 20.94 -10.83
CA CYS A 338 3.77 21.43 -11.00
C CYS A 338 2.87 20.96 -9.83
N PRO A 339 2.22 21.87 -9.08
CA PRO A 339 1.21 21.49 -8.09
C PRO A 339 0.08 20.69 -8.71
N ALA A 340 -0.22 19.50 -8.18
CA ALA A 340 -1.27 18.66 -8.71
C ALA A 340 -1.86 17.67 -7.67
N ASP A 341 -3.19 17.63 -7.59
CA ASP A 341 -3.94 16.66 -6.78
C ASP A 341 -4.47 15.54 -7.68
N TRP A 342 -3.73 14.43 -7.74
CA TRP A 342 -4.00 13.31 -8.64
C TRP A 342 -5.44 12.80 -8.54
N ILE A 343 -5.99 12.70 -7.31
CA ILE A 343 -7.35 12.21 -7.05
C ILE A 343 -8.40 13.08 -7.77
N TRP A 344 -8.11 14.36 -7.94
CA TRP A 344 -9.04 15.31 -8.54
C TRP A 344 -8.81 15.54 -10.03
N LEU A 345 -7.56 15.47 -10.48
CA LEU A 345 -7.21 15.67 -11.89
C LEU A 345 -7.52 14.44 -12.75
N VAL A 346 -7.43 13.23 -12.20
CA VAL A 346 -7.82 12.04 -12.94
C VAL A 346 -9.33 12.04 -13.17
N PRO A 347 -9.79 11.94 -14.44
CA PRO A 347 -11.21 11.95 -14.72
C PRO A 347 -11.90 10.69 -14.17
N PRO A 348 -13.15 10.81 -13.68
CA PRO A 348 -13.87 9.71 -13.05
C PRO A 348 -14.36 8.65 -14.04
N MET A 349 -14.37 8.97 -15.33
CA MET A 349 -14.61 8.03 -16.42
C MET A 349 -13.30 7.89 -17.16
N SER A 350 -12.94 6.65 -17.53
CA SER A 350 -11.80 6.41 -18.41
C SER A 350 -10.48 6.98 -17.85
N GLY A 351 -10.29 6.89 -16.52
CA GLY A 351 -9.11 7.46 -15.87
C GLY A 351 -7.81 6.87 -16.41
N SER A 352 -7.68 5.54 -16.43
CA SER A 352 -6.45 4.88 -16.87
C SER A 352 -6.06 5.20 -18.31
N LEU A 353 -6.97 5.67 -19.16
CA LEU A 353 -6.70 5.97 -20.58
C LEU A 353 -6.08 7.33 -20.78
N THR A 354 -6.25 8.17 -19.78
CA THR A 354 -5.76 9.52 -19.81
C THR A 354 -4.32 9.54 -19.34
N PRO A 355 -3.44 10.31 -19.98
CA PRO A 355 -2.03 10.33 -19.62
C PRO A 355 -1.77 10.81 -18.18
N VAL A 356 -2.70 11.59 -17.62
CA VAL A 356 -2.69 12.08 -16.23
C VAL A 356 -2.73 10.94 -15.19
N PHE A 357 -3.33 9.78 -15.49
CA PHE A 357 -3.44 8.66 -14.53
C PHE A 357 -2.08 8.03 -14.21
N HIS A 358 -1.18 7.96 -15.19
CA HIS A 358 0.11 7.26 -15.09
C HIS A 358 1.24 8.12 -14.53
N GLN A 359 0.92 9.27 -13.94
CA GLN A 359 1.92 10.20 -13.42
C GLN A 359 1.86 10.26 -11.91
N GLU A 360 3.02 10.20 -11.28
CA GLU A 360 3.17 10.59 -9.88
C GLU A 360 3.09 12.12 -9.78
N MET A 361 2.21 12.62 -8.90
CA MET A 361 1.97 14.04 -8.74
C MET A 361 2.01 14.43 -7.27
N LEU A 362 2.74 15.50 -6.97
CA LEU A 362 2.83 16.05 -5.63
C LEU A 362 1.78 17.15 -5.43
N ASN A 363 1.02 17.02 -4.35
CA ASN A 363 0.04 18.01 -3.95
C ASN A 363 0.66 19.02 -2.98
N TYR A 364 1.07 20.18 -3.50
CA TYR A 364 1.64 21.28 -2.73
C TYR A 364 1.03 22.63 -3.17
N ILE A 365 1.32 23.71 -2.44
CA ILE A 365 0.73 25.03 -2.68
C ILE A 365 1.83 26.00 -3.11
N LEU A 366 1.52 26.84 -4.10
CA LEU A 366 2.33 27.97 -4.52
C LEU A 366 1.47 29.23 -4.46
N SER A 367 2.01 30.32 -3.91
CA SER A 367 1.37 31.64 -3.94
C SER A 367 1.72 32.36 -5.25
N PRO A 368 0.80 33.11 -5.89
CA PRO A 368 -0.62 33.31 -5.53
C PRO A 368 -1.47 32.03 -5.63
N PHE A 369 -2.55 31.93 -4.84
CA PHE A 369 -3.35 30.71 -4.72
C PHE A 369 -4.85 30.92 -4.48
N PHE A 370 -5.68 29.92 -4.79
CA PHE A 370 -7.10 29.85 -4.40
C PHE A 370 -7.34 28.89 -3.23
N TYR A 371 -7.72 29.42 -2.07
CA TYR A 371 -8.11 28.60 -0.92
C TYR A 371 -9.63 28.38 -0.89
N TYR A 372 -10.08 27.25 -0.36
CA TYR A 372 -11.47 27.09 0.04
C TYR A 372 -11.74 27.86 1.34
N GLN A 373 -12.98 28.29 1.53
CA GLN A 373 -13.43 28.96 2.75
C GLN A 373 -14.57 28.17 3.40
N PRO A 374 -14.73 28.27 4.74
CA PRO A 374 -15.95 27.83 5.39
C PRO A 374 -17.18 28.50 4.77
N ASP A 375 -18.31 27.78 4.78
CA ASP A 375 -19.58 28.29 4.30
C ASP A 375 -19.96 29.60 5.01
N ALA A 376 -20.33 30.62 4.25
CA ALA A 376 -20.50 31.98 4.78
C ALA A 376 -21.57 32.06 5.88
N TRP A 377 -22.67 31.32 5.74
CA TRP A 377 -23.76 31.25 6.74
C TRP A 377 -23.31 30.60 8.06
N SER A 378 -22.25 29.81 8.05
CA SER A 378 -21.71 29.18 9.26
C SER A 378 -20.85 30.13 10.07
N THR A 379 -20.31 31.18 9.45
CA THR A 379 -19.41 32.16 10.08
C THR A 379 -20.02 33.55 10.27
N HIS A 380 -21.13 33.87 9.58
CA HIS A 380 -21.77 35.19 9.61
C HIS A 380 -22.37 35.56 10.97
N LYS A 381 -22.26 36.83 11.36
CA LYS A 381 -22.87 37.39 12.57
C LYS A 381 -23.96 38.39 12.18
N TRP A 382 -25.22 38.01 12.42
CA TRP A 382 -26.40 38.80 12.08
C TRP A 382 -26.47 40.14 12.81
N LYS A 383 -26.74 41.23 12.06
CA LYS A 383 -26.89 42.60 12.59
C LYS A 383 -28.36 42.93 12.92
N ASP A 384 -29.33 42.54 12.09
CA ASP A 384 -30.77 42.76 12.35
C ASP A 384 -31.42 41.60 13.15
N LYS A 385 -32.27 41.96 14.13
CA LYS A 385 -33.08 41.01 14.92
C LYS A 385 -34.29 40.47 14.14
N ARG A 386 -34.77 41.13 13.08
CA ARG A 386 -35.81 40.62 12.17
C ARG A 386 -35.27 39.52 11.25
N GLY A 387 -33.98 39.59 10.90
CA GLY A 387 -33.21 38.56 10.20
C GLY A 387 -32.72 37.43 11.09
N LYS A 388 -33.29 37.24 12.30
CA LYS A 388 -33.10 36.01 13.05
C LYS A 388 -33.74 34.87 12.28
N ALA A 389 -33.02 34.31 11.31
CA ALA A 389 -33.07 32.88 11.02
C ALA A 389 -33.08 32.22 12.39
N ARG A 390 -34.20 31.56 12.72
CA ARG A 390 -34.41 30.96 14.04
C ARG A 390 -33.14 30.21 14.36
N ARG A 391 -32.44 30.69 15.39
CA ARG A 391 -31.21 30.09 15.89
C ARG A 391 -31.58 28.65 16.29
N HIS A 392 -31.49 27.72 15.35
CA HIS A 392 -30.84 26.47 15.67
C HIS A 392 -29.37 26.85 15.85
N THR A 393 -29.09 27.48 17.00
CA THR A 393 -27.81 27.28 17.67
C THR A 393 -27.69 25.77 17.74
N ILE A 394 -26.94 25.20 16.79
CA ILE A 394 -26.45 23.85 16.90
C ILE A 394 -25.53 23.94 18.11
N SER A 395 -26.10 23.72 19.29
CA SER A 395 -25.38 23.79 20.55
C SER A 395 -24.15 22.89 20.41
N PHE A 396 -23.12 23.07 21.22
CA PHE A 396 -22.03 22.11 21.27
C PHE A 396 -22.57 20.68 21.49
N LYS A 397 -23.75 20.52 22.15
CA LYS A 397 -24.52 19.27 22.23
C LYS A 397 -25.24 18.85 20.93
N GLY A 398 -25.55 19.78 20.03
CA GLY A 398 -26.14 19.63 18.69
C GLY A 398 -25.12 19.25 17.61
N LEU A 399 -23.91 19.81 17.63
CA LEU A 399 -22.83 19.43 16.72
C LEU A 399 -22.21 18.12 17.18
N ILE A 400 -22.10 17.92 18.50
CA ILE A 400 -21.89 16.59 19.09
C ILE A 400 -23.09 15.69 18.78
N ARG A 401 -24.34 16.16 18.71
CA ARG A 401 -25.47 15.32 18.26
C ARG A 401 -25.52 15.08 16.76
N VAL A 402 -24.97 15.90 15.87
CA VAL A 402 -24.98 15.66 14.41
C VAL A 402 -23.71 14.94 13.99
N ILE A 403 -22.57 15.17 14.63
CA ILE A 403 -21.38 14.32 14.53
C ILE A 403 -21.64 13.00 15.26
N LEU A 404 -22.32 12.98 16.41
CA LEU A 404 -22.86 11.73 16.96
C LEU A 404 -23.97 11.21 16.07
N PHE A 405 -24.88 11.96 15.45
CA PHE A 405 -25.99 11.39 14.65
C PHE A 405 -25.57 11.01 13.25
N SER A 406 -24.47 11.55 12.71
CA SER A 406 -23.81 11.11 11.48
C SER A 406 -22.75 10.06 11.78
N GLN A 407 -22.04 10.07 12.91
CA GLN A 407 -21.38 8.88 13.45
C GLN A 407 -22.37 7.85 13.95
N THR A 408 -23.64 8.17 14.23
CA THR A 408 -24.71 7.25 14.67
C THR A 408 -25.64 6.97 13.52
N LEU A 409 -25.55 7.63 12.36
CA LEU A 409 -26.16 7.25 11.07
C LEU A 409 -25.17 6.50 10.21
N ILE A 410 -23.88 6.83 10.28
CA ILE A 410 -22.77 6.04 9.76
C ILE A 410 -22.49 4.90 10.73
N LYS A 411 -22.51 5.04 12.07
CA LYS A 411 -22.68 3.86 12.95
C LYS A 411 -24.08 3.28 12.84
N SER A 412 -25.18 3.95 12.51
CA SER A 412 -26.46 3.23 12.28
C SER A 412 -26.48 2.56 10.92
N ALA A 413 -25.70 2.97 9.92
CA ALA A 413 -25.63 2.36 8.60
C ALA A 413 -24.51 1.32 8.54
N LEU A 414 -23.38 1.56 9.20
CA LEU A 414 -22.26 0.63 9.46
C LEU A 414 -22.49 -0.27 10.68
N ALA A 415 -23.40 0.04 11.60
CA ALA A 415 -23.93 -0.91 12.60
C ALA A 415 -25.31 -1.47 12.24
N LYS A 416 -25.95 -1.00 11.15
CA LYS A 416 -26.92 -1.83 10.40
C LYS A 416 -26.19 -2.83 9.50
N ARG A 417 -25.05 -2.43 8.91
CA ARG A 417 -24.11 -3.37 8.29
C ARG A 417 -23.35 -4.11 9.37
N VAL A 418 -22.94 -5.31 9.05
CA VAL A 418 -22.17 -6.14 9.96
C VAL A 418 -20.75 -5.59 10.01
N ARG A 419 -20.24 -5.34 11.22
CA ARG A 419 -18.84 -4.93 11.42
C ARG A 419 -17.92 -6.09 11.07
N CYS A 420 -16.92 -5.81 10.24
CA CYS A 420 -15.92 -6.78 9.79
C CYS A 420 -14.50 -6.26 10.07
N THR A 421 -13.81 -6.82 11.04
CA THR A 421 -12.39 -6.46 11.27
C THR A 421 -11.50 -7.47 10.55
N VAL A 422 -10.63 -7.01 9.65
CA VAL A 422 -9.60 -7.84 9.00
C VAL A 422 -8.29 -7.66 9.75
N LEU A 423 -7.90 -8.66 10.53
CA LEU A 423 -6.63 -8.70 11.24
C LEU A 423 -5.54 -9.31 10.37
N TYR A 424 -4.33 -8.76 10.44
CA TYR A 424 -3.17 -9.39 9.82
C TYR A 424 -1.98 -9.48 10.78
N ALA A 425 -1.19 -10.54 10.58
CA ALA A 425 0.17 -10.65 11.09
C ALA A 425 1.09 -11.13 9.97
N THR A 426 2.29 -10.55 9.90
CA THR A 426 3.23 -10.77 8.81
C THR A 426 4.66 -10.40 9.20
N GLU A 427 5.62 -11.20 8.75
CA GLU A 427 7.06 -10.88 8.82
C GLU A 427 7.55 -10.13 7.58
N THR A 428 7.08 -10.56 6.40
CA THR A 428 7.61 -10.11 5.10
C THR A 428 6.66 -9.19 4.35
N GLY A 429 5.52 -8.82 4.95
CA GLY A 429 4.53 -7.90 4.37
C GLY A 429 3.45 -8.55 3.50
N LYS A 430 3.57 -9.84 3.15
CA LYS A 430 2.64 -10.49 2.19
C LYS A 430 1.22 -10.62 2.74
N SER A 431 1.05 -11.02 4.00
CA SER A 431 -0.26 -11.11 4.64
C SER A 431 -0.94 -9.74 4.75
N GLN A 432 -0.16 -8.67 4.97
CA GLN A 432 -0.67 -7.30 4.98
C GLN A 432 -1.21 -6.89 3.60
N THR A 433 -0.48 -7.20 2.53
CA THR A 433 -0.93 -6.95 1.15
C THR A 433 -2.24 -7.69 0.85
N PHE A 434 -2.34 -8.96 1.25
CA PHE A 434 -3.57 -9.74 1.09
C PHE A 434 -4.73 -9.18 1.94
N ALA A 435 -4.47 -8.80 3.19
CA ALA A 435 -5.48 -8.17 4.04
C ALA A 435 -6.02 -6.86 3.45
N LYS A 436 -5.15 -6.03 2.86
CA LYS A 436 -5.56 -4.80 2.14
C LYS A 436 -6.42 -5.12 0.91
N LYS A 437 -6.00 -6.09 0.09
CA LYS A 437 -6.80 -6.56 -1.08
C LYS A 437 -8.17 -7.11 -0.63
N LEU A 438 -8.19 -7.91 0.42
CA LEU A 438 -9.43 -8.46 0.98
C LEU A 438 -10.34 -7.37 1.52
N ASN A 439 -9.80 -6.38 2.24
CA ASN A 439 -10.60 -5.29 2.78
C ASN A 439 -11.27 -4.45 1.68
N THR A 440 -10.59 -4.21 0.55
CA THR A 440 -11.22 -3.57 -0.60
C THR A 440 -12.41 -4.38 -1.11
N MET A 441 -12.33 -5.72 -1.10
CA MET A 441 -13.44 -6.61 -1.45
C MET A 441 -14.55 -6.63 -0.40
N MET A 442 -14.22 -6.73 0.90
CA MET A 442 -15.19 -6.83 1.99
C MET A 442 -16.01 -5.55 2.16
N ASN A 443 -15.42 -4.38 1.88
CA ASN A 443 -16.10 -3.08 1.91
C ASN A 443 -17.28 -2.98 0.92
N CYS A 444 -17.40 -3.91 -0.04
CA CYS A 444 -18.57 -4.01 -0.91
C CYS A 444 -19.85 -4.41 -0.16
N ALA A 445 -19.76 -5.14 0.95
CA ALA A 445 -20.92 -5.68 1.67
C ALA A 445 -20.91 -5.42 3.20
N PHE A 446 -19.73 -5.22 3.78
CA PHE A 446 -19.51 -5.08 5.22
C PHE A 446 -18.96 -3.69 5.56
N SER A 447 -19.02 -3.31 6.84
CA SER A 447 -18.23 -2.20 7.37
C SER A 447 -16.85 -2.73 7.73
N SER A 448 -15.89 -2.75 6.79
CA SER A 448 -14.60 -3.38 7.02
C SER A 448 -13.42 -2.44 7.26
N GLN A 449 -12.52 -2.87 8.14
CA GLN A 449 -11.26 -2.19 8.45
C GLN A 449 -10.12 -3.20 8.46
N VAL A 450 -8.89 -2.74 8.22
CA VAL A 450 -7.66 -3.55 8.36
C VAL A 450 -6.90 -3.08 9.59
N VAL A 451 -6.51 -4.01 10.45
CA VAL A 451 -5.76 -3.72 11.67
C VAL A 451 -4.61 -4.72 11.82
N CYS A 452 -3.43 -4.24 12.19
CA CYS A 452 -2.31 -5.11 12.57
C CYS A 452 -2.68 -5.82 13.89
N MET A 453 -2.34 -7.10 14.04
CA MET A 453 -2.65 -7.84 15.27
C MET A 453 -2.04 -7.20 16.53
N GLU A 454 -0.86 -6.59 16.42
CA GLU A 454 -0.19 -5.87 17.50
C GLU A 454 -0.96 -4.61 17.95
N ASP A 455 -1.58 -3.90 17.00
CA ASP A 455 -2.37 -2.69 17.26
C ASP A 455 -3.82 -3.00 17.69
N TYR A 456 -4.21 -4.28 17.71
CA TYR A 456 -5.58 -4.67 18.00
C TYR A 456 -5.88 -4.66 19.50
N ASN A 457 -6.87 -3.85 19.91
CA ASN A 457 -7.37 -3.87 21.29
C ASN A 457 -8.26 -5.10 21.52
N PHE A 458 -7.71 -6.13 22.15
CA PHE A 458 -8.37 -7.42 22.39
C PHE A 458 -9.63 -7.35 23.26
N SER A 459 -9.81 -6.29 24.05
CA SER A 459 -11.05 -6.06 24.79
C SER A 459 -12.26 -5.84 23.87
N GLU A 460 -12.03 -5.55 22.58
CA GLU A 460 -13.06 -5.41 21.56
C GLU A 460 -13.52 -6.74 20.95
N LEU A 461 -12.82 -7.86 21.19
CA LEU A 461 -13.12 -9.16 20.55
C LEU A 461 -14.58 -9.62 20.76
N GLU A 462 -15.09 -9.50 21.99
CA GLU A 462 -16.47 -9.85 22.34
C GLU A 462 -17.52 -8.94 21.67
N LYS A 463 -17.10 -7.81 21.10
CA LYS A 463 -17.95 -6.85 20.41
C LYS A 463 -17.91 -7.01 18.89
N GLU A 464 -17.05 -7.90 18.37
CA GLU A 464 -16.91 -8.15 16.95
C GLU A 464 -18.09 -8.97 16.41
N SER A 465 -18.54 -8.61 15.21
CA SER A 465 -19.60 -9.36 14.51
C SER A 465 -18.99 -10.38 13.55
N LEU A 466 -18.07 -9.93 12.69
CA LEU A 466 -17.25 -10.76 11.80
C LEU A 466 -15.77 -10.39 12.00
N LEU A 467 -14.93 -11.38 12.25
CA LEU A 467 -13.48 -11.21 12.32
C LEU A 467 -12.83 -12.04 11.20
N ILE A 468 -12.01 -11.43 10.36
CA ILE A 468 -11.25 -12.14 9.34
C ILE A 468 -9.78 -12.05 9.66
N VAL A 469 -9.11 -13.19 9.78
CA VAL A 469 -7.69 -13.27 10.08
C VAL A 469 -6.91 -13.66 8.84
N VAL A 470 -5.95 -12.85 8.43
CA VAL A 470 -5.01 -13.13 7.34
C VAL A 470 -3.60 -13.11 7.90
N THR A 471 -3.05 -14.29 8.20
CA THR A 471 -1.77 -14.39 8.92
C THR A 471 -0.80 -15.32 8.25
N SER A 472 0.49 -14.99 8.29
CA SER A 472 1.53 -15.98 8.01
C SER A 472 1.79 -16.85 9.24
N THR A 473 2.47 -17.97 9.05
CA THR A 473 3.08 -18.79 10.09
C THR A 473 4.60 -18.70 9.95
N PHE A 474 5.31 -18.54 11.06
CA PHE A 474 6.77 -18.40 11.07
C PHE A 474 7.41 -19.37 12.07
N GLY A 475 8.73 -19.58 11.96
CA GLY A 475 9.45 -20.55 12.79
C GLY A 475 8.85 -21.95 12.70
N ASN A 476 8.57 -22.56 13.86
CA ASN A 476 8.02 -23.92 13.97
C ASN A 476 6.51 -23.94 14.25
N GLY A 477 5.76 -23.14 13.49
CA GLY A 477 4.32 -23.02 13.67
C GLY A 477 3.88 -21.81 14.49
N ASP A 478 4.81 -20.94 14.84
CA ASP A 478 4.56 -19.72 15.59
C ASP A 478 3.91 -18.63 14.74
N CYS A 479 3.39 -17.60 15.43
CA CYS A 479 2.92 -16.40 14.77
C CYS A 479 4.11 -15.51 14.37
N PRO A 480 3.90 -14.60 13.41
CA PRO A 480 4.79 -13.47 13.20
C PRO A 480 4.89 -12.61 14.49
N GLY A 481 5.97 -11.84 14.65
CA GLY A 481 6.24 -10.99 15.80
C GLY A 481 5.10 -10.01 16.07
N ASN A 482 4.56 -9.38 15.03
CA ASN A 482 3.38 -8.51 15.12
C ASN A 482 2.06 -9.25 15.41
N GLY A 483 2.08 -10.56 15.64
CA GLY A 483 0.96 -11.41 16.08
C GLY A 483 1.06 -11.91 17.53
N GLU A 484 2.20 -11.73 18.20
CA GLU A 484 2.48 -12.33 19.52
C GLU A 484 1.55 -11.82 20.63
N SER A 485 1.31 -10.51 20.69
CA SER A 485 0.40 -9.91 21.69
C SER A 485 -1.01 -10.50 21.57
N PHE A 486 -1.51 -10.61 20.35
CA PHE A 486 -2.83 -11.17 20.05
C PHE A 486 -2.92 -12.66 20.40
N LYS A 487 -1.90 -13.45 20.05
CA LYS A 487 -1.78 -14.88 20.40
C LYS A 487 -1.91 -15.10 21.90
N LYS A 488 -1.13 -14.38 22.72
CA LYS A 488 -1.15 -14.51 24.19
C LYS A 488 -2.53 -14.21 24.78
N GLN A 489 -3.18 -13.16 24.29
CA GLN A 489 -4.51 -12.77 24.76
C GLN A 489 -5.59 -13.78 24.33
N LEU A 490 -5.52 -14.31 23.11
CA LEU A 490 -6.46 -15.32 22.61
C LEU A 490 -6.34 -16.67 23.34
N LEU A 491 -5.12 -17.08 23.66
CA LEU A 491 -4.88 -18.33 24.41
C LEU A 491 -5.30 -18.21 25.88
N SER A 492 -5.12 -17.05 26.51
CA SER A 492 -5.53 -16.84 27.91
C SER A 492 -7.05 -16.69 28.12
N LEU A 493 -7.80 -16.39 27.06
CA LEU A 493 -9.25 -16.24 27.13
C LEU A 493 -9.92 -17.59 27.42
N LYS A 494 -10.76 -17.69 28.46
CA LYS A 494 -11.37 -18.99 28.83
C LYS A 494 -12.60 -19.35 27.99
N ASN A 495 -13.55 -18.43 27.88
CA ASN A 495 -14.81 -18.60 27.16
C ASN A 495 -15.14 -17.28 26.45
N LEU A 496 -15.81 -17.36 25.28
CA LEU A 496 -16.49 -16.21 24.71
C LEU A 496 -17.93 -16.14 25.23
N ARG A 497 -18.37 -14.93 25.58
CA ARG A 497 -19.77 -14.68 25.98
C ARG A 497 -20.66 -14.51 24.74
N ASN A 498 -20.12 -13.98 23.65
CA ASN A 498 -20.83 -13.77 22.39
C ASN A 498 -20.37 -14.73 21.28
N LYS A 499 -21.29 -15.08 20.38
CA LYS A 499 -20.99 -15.90 19.20
C LYS A 499 -20.35 -15.04 18.10
N VAL A 500 -19.07 -14.75 18.24
CA VAL A 500 -18.24 -14.09 17.21
C VAL A 500 -18.20 -14.98 15.98
N ARG A 501 -18.41 -14.41 14.78
CA ARG A 501 -18.22 -15.13 13.52
C ARG A 501 -16.86 -14.84 12.95
N TYR A 502 -16.21 -15.82 12.34
CA TYR A 502 -14.86 -15.61 11.84
C TYR A 502 -14.50 -16.42 10.59
N CYS A 503 -13.51 -15.90 9.86
CA CYS A 503 -12.83 -16.57 8.76
C CYS A 503 -11.31 -16.48 8.98
N VAL A 504 -10.56 -17.48 8.54
CA VAL A 504 -9.10 -17.47 8.63
C VAL A 504 -8.48 -17.85 7.29
N PHE A 505 -7.46 -17.11 6.88
CA PHE A 505 -6.56 -17.48 5.80
C PHE A 505 -5.12 -17.52 6.32
N GLY A 506 -4.51 -18.69 6.23
CA GLY A 506 -3.12 -18.93 6.57
C GLY A 506 -2.22 -18.81 5.35
N LEU A 507 -1.16 -18.03 5.47
CA LEU A 507 -0.01 -18.12 4.57
C LEU A 507 1.03 -19.02 5.24
N GLY A 508 1.48 -20.04 4.55
CA GLY A 508 2.50 -20.94 5.04
C GLY A 508 3.24 -21.61 3.90
N SER A 509 4.05 -22.60 4.23
CA SER A 509 4.76 -23.42 3.25
C SER A 509 4.66 -24.88 3.66
N ARG A 510 4.27 -25.77 2.75
CA ARG A 510 4.17 -27.21 3.05
C ARG A 510 5.52 -27.89 3.28
N MET A 511 6.63 -27.17 3.08
CA MET A 511 7.96 -27.60 3.55
C MET A 511 8.04 -27.64 5.08
N TYR A 512 7.13 -26.97 5.78
CA TYR A 512 7.08 -26.93 7.23
C TYR A 512 5.98 -27.90 7.71
N PRO A 513 6.29 -28.94 8.51
CA PRO A 513 5.33 -29.84 9.15
C PRO A 513 4.10 -29.16 9.74
N HIS A 514 4.28 -28.00 10.36
CA HIS A 514 3.21 -27.18 10.92
C HIS A 514 2.68 -26.18 9.87
N PHE A 515 2.23 -26.70 8.72
CA PHE A 515 1.73 -25.90 7.62
C PHE A 515 0.55 -25.01 8.08
N CYS A 516 0.68 -23.70 7.90
CA CYS A 516 -0.30 -22.70 8.35
C CYS A 516 -0.68 -22.82 9.84
N ALA A 517 0.18 -23.38 10.70
CA ALA A 517 -0.18 -23.73 12.08
C ALA A 517 -0.75 -22.58 12.89
N PHE A 518 -0.22 -21.36 12.76
CA PHE A 518 -0.78 -20.25 13.53
C PHE A 518 -2.20 -19.91 13.09
N ALA A 519 -2.49 -19.97 11.78
CA ALA A 519 -3.85 -19.81 11.28
C ALA A 519 -4.78 -20.93 11.80
N HIS A 520 -4.31 -22.18 11.82
CA HIS A 520 -5.06 -23.29 12.41
C HIS A 520 -5.24 -23.17 13.92
N ALA A 521 -4.24 -22.66 14.65
CA ALA A 521 -4.32 -22.44 16.08
C ALA A 521 -5.34 -21.35 16.42
N VAL A 522 -5.33 -20.24 15.67
CA VAL A 522 -6.33 -19.18 15.78
C VAL A 522 -7.73 -19.73 15.49
N ASP A 523 -7.88 -20.50 14.41
CA ASP A 523 -9.14 -21.13 14.02
C ASP A 523 -9.65 -22.13 15.08
N ALA A 524 -8.80 -23.06 15.53
CA ALA A 524 -9.13 -24.04 16.56
C ALA A 524 -9.47 -23.35 17.89
N ARG A 525 -8.74 -22.29 18.26
CA ARG A 525 -9.00 -21.55 19.50
C ARG A 525 -10.34 -20.82 19.43
N PHE A 526 -10.65 -20.15 18.32
CA PHE A 526 -11.96 -19.53 18.15
C PHE A 526 -13.10 -20.56 18.21
N ALA A 527 -12.94 -21.72 17.55
CA ALA A 527 -13.91 -22.81 17.63
C ALA A 527 -14.10 -23.32 19.08
N ALA A 528 -13.00 -23.58 19.81
CA ALA A 528 -13.04 -24.03 21.20
C ALA A 528 -13.70 -23.02 22.14
N LEU A 529 -13.57 -21.72 21.85
CA LEU A 529 -14.21 -20.64 22.59
C LEU A 529 -15.70 -20.46 22.27
N GLY A 530 -16.24 -21.20 21.28
CA GLY A 530 -17.64 -21.15 20.87
C GLY A 530 -17.96 -20.13 19.77
N ALA A 531 -16.95 -19.61 19.08
CA ALA A 531 -17.12 -18.77 17.90
C ALA A 531 -17.61 -19.60 16.69
N ILE A 532 -18.28 -18.94 15.73
CA ILE A 532 -18.86 -19.58 14.55
C ILE A 532 -17.93 -19.37 13.34
N ARG A 533 -17.38 -20.45 12.80
CA ARG A 533 -16.64 -20.40 11.54
C ARG A 533 -17.60 -20.17 10.37
N VAL A 534 -17.34 -19.16 9.55
CA VAL A 534 -18.20 -18.78 8.41
C VAL A 534 -17.77 -19.43 7.10
N SER A 535 -16.47 -19.43 6.83
CA SER A 535 -15.86 -20.06 5.67
C SER A 535 -14.78 -21.03 6.14
N THR A 536 -14.54 -22.09 5.38
CA THR A 536 -13.42 -22.99 5.66
C THR A 536 -12.11 -22.20 5.70
N THR A 537 -11.24 -22.57 6.63
CA THR A 537 -9.90 -21.99 6.74
C THR A 537 -9.19 -22.18 5.40
N GLY A 538 -8.73 -21.08 4.81
CA GLY A 538 -7.97 -21.13 3.57
C GLY A 538 -6.48 -21.22 3.87
N GLU A 539 -5.76 -21.91 3.01
CA GLU A 539 -4.34 -22.15 3.14
C GLU A 539 -3.66 -21.73 1.84
N GLY A 540 -2.69 -20.84 1.94
CA GLY A 540 -1.85 -20.42 0.83
C GLY A 540 -0.44 -20.98 0.98
N ASP A 541 -0.12 -21.99 0.18
CA ASP A 541 1.22 -22.58 0.14
C ASP A 541 2.16 -21.72 -0.70
N GLU A 542 3.18 -21.17 -0.06
CA GLU A 542 4.24 -20.37 -0.70
C GLU A 542 4.89 -21.08 -1.89
N LEU A 543 4.93 -22.41 -1.85
CA LEU A 543 5.51 -23.25 -2.89
C LEU A 543 4.54 -23.57 -4.02
N ASN A 544 3.24 -23.38 -3.79
CA ASN A 544 2.20 -23.82 -4.70
C ASN A 544 1.00 -22.86 -4.73
N GLY A 545 1.12 -21.81 -5.52
CA GLY A 545 -0.01 -20.97 -5.91
C GLY A 545 -0.66 -20.21 -4.74
N GLN A 546 0.15 -19.65 -3.84
CA GLN A 546 -0.31 -18.93 -2.65
C GLN A 546 -1.27 -17.78 -2.95
N GLU A 547 -1.01 -17.01 -4.01
CA GLU A 547 -1.85 -15.86 -4.40
C GLU A 547 -3.17 -16.30 -5.00
N GLU A 548 -3.14 -17.39 -5.75
CA GLU A 548 -4.30 -18.02 -6.36
C GLU A 548 -5.21 -18.65 -5.31
N ALA A 549 -4.61 -19.38 -4.35
CA ALA A 549 -5.32 -19.94 -3.21
C ALA A 549 -6.00 -18.84 -2.38
N PHE A 550 -5.29 -17.73 -2.13
CA PHE A 550 -5.86 -16.56 -1.47
C PHE A 550 -7.03 -15.96 -2.26
N SER A 551 -6.86 -15.77 -3.57
CA SER A 551 -7.86 -15.17 -4.44
C SER A 551 -9.15 -16.01 -4.51
N ALA A 552 -9.00 -17.32 -4.65
CA ALA A 552 -10.11 -18.27 -4.65
C ALA A 552 -10.82 -18.33 -3.28
N TRP A 553 -10.04 -18.37 -2.20
CA TRP A 553 -10.57 -18.35 -0.85
C TRP A 553 -11.28 -17.03 -0.55
N ALA A 554 -10.70 -15.88 -0.87
CA ALA A 554 -11.28 -14.56 -0.61
C ALA A 554 -12.66 -14.41 -1.27
N CYS A 555 -12.80 -14.88 -2.50
CA CYS A 555 -14.09 -14.91 -3.20
C CYS A 555 -15.11 -15.81 -2.50
N THR A 556 -14.68 -16.94 -1.96
CA THR A 556 -15.54 -17.89 -1.22
C THR A 556 -15.94 -17.32 0.13
N ALA A 557 -14.96 -16.85 0.91
CA ALA A 557 -15.17 -16.22 2.22
C ALA A 557 -16.10 -15.01 2.15
N PHE A 558 -15.98 -14.18 1.10
CA PHE A 558 -16.91 -13.07 0.88
C PHE A 558 -18.35 -13.54 0.66
N LYS A 559 -18.55 -14.57 -0.17
CA LYS A 559 -19.89 -15.13 -0.45
C LYS A 559 -20.51 -15.78 0.77
N ASP A 560 -19.72 -16.57 1.50
CA ASP A 560 -20.18 -17.27 2.69
C ASP A 560 -20.50 -16.29 3.82
N ALA A 561 -19.69 -15.24 4.00
CA ALA A 561 -20.00 -14.16 4.93
C ALA A 561 -21.30 -13.44 4.54
N CYS A 562 -21.48 -13.12 3.26
CA CYS A 562 -22.74 -12.52 2.81
C CYS A 562 -23.94 -13.43 3.14
N LYS A 563 -23.81 -14.75 2.91
CA LYS A 563 -24.86 -15.72 3.22
C LYS A 563 -25.16 -15.83 4.71
N GLU A 564 -24.13 -15.98 5.55
CA GLU A 564 -24.27 -16.12 7.02
C GLU A 564 -25.00 -14.92 7.65
N PHE A 565 -24.70 -13.72 7.15
CA PHE A 565 -25.34 -12.50 7.64
C PHE A 565 -26.60 -12.11 6.86
N ASN A 566 -27.07 -12.94 5.93
CA ASN A 566 -28.22 -12.68 5.06
C ASN A 566 -28.11 -11.35 4.28
N ILE A 567 -26.90 -11.02 3.82
CA ILE A 567 -26.57 -9.83 3.04
C ILE A 567 -26.51 -10.21 1.55
N GLN A 568 -27.20 -9.46 0.69
CA GLN A 568 -27.07 -9.60 -0.75
C GLN A 568 -25.86 -8.80 -1.27
N GLY A 569 -24.67 -9.40 -1.24
CA GLY A 569 -23.43 -8.83 -1.80
C GLY A 569 -23.08 -9.40 -3.18
N GLN A 570 -22.76 -8.55 -4.16
CA GLN A 570 -22.20 -8.97 -5.46
C GLN A 570 -20.69 -8.69 -5.52
N LEU A 571 -19.90 -9.69 -5.92
CA LEU A 571 -18.47 -9.53 -6.20
C LEU A 571 -18.26 -8.67 -7.47
N PRO A 572 -17.37 -7.67 -7.45
CA PRO A 572 -16.98 -6.94 -8.65
C PRO A 572 -16.11 -7.84 -9.54
N GLY A 573 -16.70 -8.45 -10.57
CA GLY A 573 -16.00 -9.10 -11.70
C GLY A 573 -15.16 -10.35 -11.37
N LYS A 574 -15.40 -11.47 -12.08
CA LYS A 574 -14.56 -12.68 -12.01
C LYS A 574 -13.13 -12.47 -12.52
N GLU A 575 -12.83 -11.35 -13.20
CA GLU A 575 -11.58 -11.13 -13.92
C GLU A 575 -10.50 -10.41 -13.10
N GLY A 576 -10.86 -9.67 -12.05
CA GLY A 576 -9.89 -8.91 -11.23
C GLY A 576 -8.90 -9.77 -10.42
N LEU A 577 -9.11 -11.09 -10.39
CA LEU A 577 -8.32 -12.06 -9.63
C LEU A 577 -7.98 -13.34 -10.43
N ALA A 578 -8.36 -13.43 -11.72
CA ALA A 578 -8.17 -14.63 -12.54
C ALA A 578 -6.99 -14.45 -13.52
N ASP A 579 -6.00 -15.35 -13.38
CA ASP A 579 -4.65 -15.26 -13.91
C ASP A 579 -4.53 -15.80 -15.35
N SER A 580 -4.69 -14.95 -16.37
CA SER A 580 -4.39 -15.30 -17.77
C SER A 580 -3.31 -14.40 -18.36
N TRP A 581 -2.09 -14.95 -18.52
CA TRP A 581 -1.02 -14.32 -19.30
C TRP A 581 -1.21 -14.53 -20.81
N ASP A 582 -1.00 -13.48 -21.60
CA ASP A 582 -1.14 -13.46 -23.06
C ASP A 582 0.17 -12.96 -23.73
N PRO A 583 0.81 -13.77 -24.60
CA PRO A 583 2.01 -13.37 -25.32
C PRO A 583 1.84 -12.15 -26.22
N GLN A 584 0.64 -11.91 -26.78
CA GLN A 584 0.40 -10.75 -27.65
C GLN A 584 0.33 -9.44 -26.84
N ARG A 585 0.11 -9.55 -25.53
CA ARG A 585 0.00 -8.43 -24.60
C ARG A 585 1.27 -8.17 -23.81
N HIS A 586 2.39 -8.85 -24.09
CA HIS A 586 3.67 -8.61 -23.43
C HIS A 586 4.80 -8.55 -24.46
N ARG A 587 5.69 -7.56 -24.33
CA ARG A 587 6.87 -7.42 -25.19
C ARG A 587 8.07 -6.91 -24.40
N VAL A 588 9.25 -7.04 -25.00
CA VAL A 588 10.47 -6.39 -24.50
C VAL A 588 10.89 -5.29 -25.46
N GLN A 589 11.44 -4.21 -24.93
CA GLN A 589 12.04 -3.12 -25.69
C GLN A 589 13.47 -2.87 -25.20
N ASN A 590 14.34 -2.43 -26.12
CA ASN A 590 15.70 -2.05 -25.75
C ASN A 590 15.69 -0.82 -24.84
N ASP A 591 16.54 -0.84 -23.82
CA ASP A 591 16.77 0.29 -22.94
C ASP A 591 18.27 0.61 -22.86
N SER A 592 18.60 1.85 -22.52
CA SER A 592 19.98 2.31 -22.31
C SER A 592 20.33 2.43 -20.83
N CYS A 593 19.33 2.42 -19.94
CA CYS A 593 19.54 2.47 -18.50
C CYS A 593 19.70 1.05 -17.94
N THR A 594 20.67 0.89 -17.04
CA THR A 594 20.79 -0.29 -16.17
C THR A 594 20.89 0.22 -14.75
N LEU A 595 19.98 -0.22 -13.89
CA LEU A 595 20.06 0.10 -12.47
C LEU A 595 21.23 -0.66 -11.83
N ASP A 596 21.89 -0.03 -10.84
CA ASP A 596 22.87 -0.75 -10.01
C ASP A 596 22.22 -1.95 -9.30
N ARG A 597 22.99 -3.03 -9.11
CA ARG A 597 22.49 -4.29 -8.53
C ARG A 597 21.91 -4.10 -7.13
N ILE A 598 22.54 -3.27 -6.30
CA ILE A 598 22.07 -3.02 -4.92
C ILE A 598 20.78 -2.20 -4.94
N ALA A 599 20.72 -1.16 -5.76
CA ALA A 599 19.52 -0.34 -5.92
C ALA A 599 18.33 -1.17 -6.45
N ALA A 600 18.59 -2.04 -7.45
CA ALA A 600 17.58 -2.92 -8.02
C ALA A 600 17.04 -3.91 -6.99
N LEU A 601 17.92 -4.61 -6.26
CA LEU A 601 17.51 -5.55 -5.22
C LEU A 601 16.76 -4.83 -4.09
N SER A 602 17.18 -3.61 -3.73
CA SER A 602 16.51 -2.80 -2.72
C SER A 602 15.08 -2.44 -3.13
N ALA A 603 14.89 -1.99 -4.38
CA ALA A 603 13.57 -1.68 -4.92
C ALA A 603 12.69 -2.93 -5.02
N LEU A 604 13.21 -4.02 -5.58
CA LEU A 604 12.47 -5.28 -5.80
C LEU A 604 11.98 -5.93 -4.50
N HIS A 605 12.78 -5.86 -3.44
CA HIS A 605 12.47 -6.53 -2.18
C HIS A 605 11.98 -5.58 -1.08
N SER A 606 11.96 -4.27 -1.33
CA SER A 606 11.65 -3.24 -0.33
C SER A 606 12.49 -3.41 0.95
N LYS A 607 13.79 -3.67 0.77
CA LYS A 607 14.78 -3.83 1.85
C LYS A 607 15.95 -2.89 1.61
N ALA A 608 16.55 -2.38 2.67
CA ALA A 608 17.83 -1.69 2.58
C ALA A 608 18.93 -2.72 2.32
N VAL A 609 19.27 -2.95 1.06
CA VAL A 609 20.33 -3.90 0.68
C VAL A 609 21.67 -3.18 0.77
N VAL A 610 22.63 -3.83 1.41
CA VAL A 610 24.00 -3.35 1.54
C VAL A 610 24.96 -4.29 0.81
N PRO A 611 26.00 -3.75 0.15
CA PRO A 611 27.07 -4.56 -0.41
C PRO A 611 28.08 -4.95 0.67
N MET A 612 28.34 -6.25 0.83
CA MET A 612 29.51 -6.77 1.57
C MET A 612 30.49 -7.46 0.62
N LYS A 613 31.69 -7.80 1.08
CA LYS A 613 32.67 -8.58 0.31
C LYS A 613 32.93 -9.91 0.99
N LEU A 614 33.10 -10.98 0.20
CA LEU A 614 33.60 -12.24 0.74
C LEU A 614 35.06 -12.07 1.17
N LYS A 615 35.32 -12.02 2.47
CA LYS A 615 36.67 -11.94 3.01
C LYS A 615 37.38 -13.28 2.94
N ARG A 616 36.70 -14.34 3.39
CA ARG A 616 37.28 -15.68 3.48
C ARG A 616 36.22 -16.77 3.47
N ARG A 617 36.59 -17.94 2.93
CA ARG A 617 35.81 -19.18 3.03
C ARG A 617 36.65 -20.34 3.56
N GLN A 618 36.12 -21.09 4.52
CA GLN A 618 36.79 -22.27 5.09
C GLN A 618 35.84 -23.47 5.20
N ASN A 619 36.25 -24.65 4.75
CA ASN A 619 35.52 -25.89 5.03
C ASN A 619 35.72 -26.32 6.50
N LEU A 620 34.63 -26.55 7.21
CA LEU A 620 34.60 -26.94 8.62
C LEU A 620 34.47 -28.46 8.82
N GLN A 621 34.27 -29.22 7.74
CA GLN A 621 34.19 -30.67 7.78
C GLN A 621 35.49 -31.31 7.31
N SER A 622 35.72 -32.55 7.75
CA SER A 622 36.83 -33.38 7.28
C SER A 622 36.76 -33.56 5.76
N THR A 623 37.91 -33.65 5.11
CA THR A 623 38.01 -33.97 3.68
C THR A 623 37.47 -35.36 3.34
N LYS A 624 37.29 -36.23 4.35
CA LYS A 624 36.66 -37.55 4.24
C LYS A 624 35.12 -37.49 4.25
N SER A 625 34.53 -36.33 4.56
CA SER A 625 33.08 -36.14 4.56
C SER A 625 32.53 -36.16 3.12
N SER A 626 31.38 -36.79 2.92
CA SER A 626 30.64 -36.70 1.64
C SER A 626 29.80 -35.42 1.50
N ARG A 627 29.81 -34.57 2.53
CA ARG A 627 29.12 -33.27 2.58
C ARG A 627 30.15 -32.17 2.84
N ALA A 628 29.74 -30.93 2.69
CA ALA A 628 30.52 -29.78 3.10
C ALA A 628 29.69 -28.83 3.96
N THR A 629 30.33 -28.21 4.96
CA THR A 629 29.79 -27.07 5.70
C THR A 629 30.91 -26.05 5.79
N ILE A 630 30.65 -24.83 5.35
CA ILE A 630 31.67 -23.78 5.22
C ILE A 630 31.41 -22.65 6.23
N LEU A 631 32.48 -22.12 6.79
CA LEU A 631 32.50 -20.81 7.41
C LEU A 631 32.69 -19.78 6.28
N VAL A 632 31.80 -18.80 6.24
CA VAL A 632 31.84 -17.65 5.32
C VAL A 632 32.06 -16.40 6.16
N GLU A 633 33.14 -15.67 5.90
CA GLU A 633 33.43 -14.40 6.55
C GLU A 633 33.16 -13.26 5.54
N LEU A 634 32.23 -12.38 5.88
CA LEU A 634 31.87 -11.21 5.07
C LEU A 634 32.40 -9.94 5.75
N GLU A 635 32.95 -9.03 4.97
CA GLU A 635 33.49 -7.75 5.43
C GLU A 635 32.64 -6.59 4.88
N MET A 636 32.34 -5.62 5.75
CA MET A 636 31.66 -4.37 5.35
C MET A 636 32.64 -3.46 4.61
N ASP A 637 32.15 -2.74 3.60
CA ASP A 637 32.97 -1.71 2.96
C ASP A 637 33.13 -0.52 3.92
N GLY A 638 34.32 0.06 4.04
CA GLY A 638 34.67 1.06 5.06
C GLY A 638 33.90 2.40 4.98
N ASN A 639 33.14 2.61 3.91
CA ASN A 639 32.20 3.74 3.75
C ASN A 639 30.76 3.41 4.21
N THR A 640 30.50 2.20 4.68
CA THR A 640 29.19 1.73 5.14
C THR A 640 29.14 1.89 6.66
N GLU A 641 28.09 2.55 7.17
CA GLU A 641 27.84 2.60 8.62
C GLU A 641 27.83 1.17 9.21
N PRO A 642 28.45 0.94 10.39
CA PRO A 642 28.46 -0.38 11.02
C PRO A 642 27.03 -0.90 11.15
N SER A 643 26.75 -2.09 10.60
CA SER A 643 25.41 -2.64 10.71
C SER A 643 25.14 -3.03 12.17
N ASN A 644 24.10 -2.45 12.78
CA ASN A 644 23.66 -2.72 14.15
C ASN A 644 22.99 -4.10 14.29
N PHE A 645 23.72 -5.20 14.04
CA PHE A 645 23.25 -6.55 14.36
C PHE A 645 23.73 -6.96 15.75
N VAL A 646 22.99 -7.88 16.39
CA VAL A 646 23.36 -8.49 17.68
C VAL A 646 23.48 -10.02 17.55
N PRO A 647 24.24 -10.69 18.43
CA PRO A 647 24.33 -12.14 18.46
C PRO A 647 22.94 -12.80 18.47
N GLY A 648 22.68 -13.67 17.50
CA GLY A 648 21.39 -14.33 17.29
C GLY A 648 20.52 -13.77 16.15
N ASP A 649 20.89 -12.62 15.58
CA ASP A 649 20.26 -12.11 14.36
C ASP A 649 20.60 -12.95 13.11
N HIS A 650 19.88 -12.69 12.02
CA HIS A 650 20.09 -13.30 10.71
C HIS A 650 20.58 -12.28 9.67
N VAL A 651 21.24 -12.78 8.63
CA VAL A 651 21.54 -12.03 7.42
C VAL A 651 20.84 -12.68 6.22
N GLY A 652 20.12 -11.86 5.46
CA GLY A 652 19.54 -12.26 4.18
C GLY A 652 20.51 -12.02 3.03
N ILE A 653 20.92 -13.08 2.35
CA ILE A 653 21.86 -13.05 1.22
C ILE A 653 21.10 -13.19 -0.11
N PHE A 654 21.41 -12.32 -1.08
CA PHE A 654 20.92 -12.44 -2.45
C PHE A 654 21.95 -13.16 -3.35
N PRO A 655 21.73 -14.43 -3.73
CA PRO A 655 22.66 -15.19 -4.55
C PRO A 655 22.51 -14.89 -6.05
N GLY A 656 23.42 -15.44 -6.86
CA GLY A 656 23.29 -15.51 -8.32
C GLY A 656 23.13 -16.95 -8.82
N ASN A 657 22.25 -17.17 -9.80
CA ASN A 657 22.16 -18.44 -10.53
C ASN A 657 23.45 -18.72 -11.32
N SER A 658 23.75 -20.00 -11.56
CA SER A 658 25.00 -20.37 -12.24
C SER A 658 25.00 -19.92 -13.71
N PRO A 659 26.15 -19.51 -14.26
CA PRO A 659 26.25 -19.12 -15.66
C PRO A 659 25.79 -20.21 -16.63
N GLU A 660 26.03 -21.48 -16.29
CA GLU A 660 25.64 -22.64 -17.11
C GLU A 660 24.12 -22.79 -17.19
N LEU A 661 23.42 -22.61 -16.06
CA LEU A 661 21.96 -22.68 -16.01
C LEU A 661 21.33 -21.54 -16.82
N VAL A 662 21.85 -20.33 -16.66
CA VAL A 662 21.38 -19.15 -17.41
C VAL A 662 21.63 -19.32 -18.90
N ALA A 663 22.82 -19.76 -19.30
CA ALA A 663 23.16 -20.03 -20.71
C ALA A 663 22.26 -21.12 -21.32
N GLY A 664 21.98 -22.20 -20.56
CA GLY A 664 21.08 -23.26 -20.98
C GLY A 664 19.66 -22.76 -21.24
N ILE A 665 19.11 -21.91 -20.37
CA ILE A 665 17.78 -21.31 -20.56
C ILE A 665 17.77 -20.40 -21.79
N LEU A 666 18.78 -19.54 -21.95
CA LEU A 666 18.90 -18.64 -23.10
C LEU A 666 18.99 -19.39 -24.43
N LYS A 667 19.62 -20.58 -24.46
CA LYS A 667 19.70 -21.43 -25.66
C LYS A 667 18.34 -21.94 -26.14
N HIS A 668 17.35 -22.05 -25.25
CA HIS A 668 15.99 -22.47 -25.59
C HIS A 668 15.10 -21.32 -26.09
N LEU A 669 15.62 -20.08 -26.14
CA LEU A 669 14.87 -18.95 -26.69
C LEU A 669 15.13 -18.85 -28.20
N PRO A 670 14.09 -18.96 -29.06
CA PRO A 670 14.27 -18.87 -30.51
C PRO A 670 14.84 -17.52 -30.97
N ASN A 671 14.57 -16.45 -30.20
CA ASN A 671 15.06 -15.09 -30.46
C ASN A 671 15.67 -14.50 -29.19
N ALA A 672 16.73 -15.13 -28.65
CA ALA A 672 17.40 -14.64 -27.46
C ALA A 672 18.02 -13.23 -27.72
N PRO A 673 17.74 -12.24 -26.87
CA PRO A 673 18.36 -10.92 -26.98
C PRO A 673 19.88 -11.01 -26.71
N PRO A 674 20.70 -10.08 -27.26
CA PRO A 674 22.13 -10.06 -26.99
C PRO A 674 22.43 -9.98 -25.49
N ILE A 675 23.50 -10.65 -25.04
CA ILE A 675 23.76 -10.90 -23.62
C ILE A 675 23.91 -9.63 -22.77
N ASN A 676 24.41 -8.54 -23.37
CA ASN A 676 24.63 -7.24 -22.71
C ASN A 676 23.55 -6.20 -23.06
N GLN A 677 22.53 -6.56 -23.85
CA GLN A 677 21.47 -5.64 -24.23
C GLN A 677 20.52 -5.46 -23.05
N SER A 678 20.46 -4.25 -22.49
CA SER A 678 19.44 -3.91 -21.48
C SER A 678 18.05 -3.89 -22.12
N LEU A 679 17.08 -4.51 -21.42
CA LEU A 679 15.70 -4.67 -21.85
C LEU A 679 14.78 -4.12 -20.77
N ARG A 680 13.70 -3.48 -21.20
CA ARG A 680 12.54 -3.21 -20.35
C ARG A 680 11.35 -4.06 -20.78
N LEU A 681 10.60 -4.55 -19.80
CA LEU A 681 9.35 -5.25 -20.03
C LEU A 681 8.24 -4.22 -20.27
N GLU A 682 7.40 -4.49 -21.28
CA GLU A 682 6.20 -3.71 -21.54
C GLU A 682 4.99 -4.65 -21.64
N PHE A 683 3.84 -4.19 -21.15
CA PHE A 683 2.57 -4.90 -21.26
C PHE A 683 1.52 -4.03 -21.94
N LEU A 684 0.63 -4.67 -22.68
CA LEU A 684 -0.40 -4.01 -23.46
C LEU A 684 -1.62 -3.79 -22.56
N SER A 685 -1.78 -2.56 -22.10
CA SER A 685 -2.95 -2.15 -21.34
C SER A 685 -4.08 -1.78 -22.28
N ALA A 686 -5.26 -2.31 -21.99
CA ALA A 686 -6.47 -1.93 -22.69
C ALA A 686 -6.92 -0.56 -22.21
N TYR A 687 -6.93 0.41 -23.13
CA TYR A 687 -7.54 1.69 -22.91
C TYR A 687 -8.75 1.87 -23.85
N PRO A 688 -9.86 2.47 -23.41
CA PRO A 688 -10.96 2.83 -24.31
C PRO A 688 -10.67 3.71 -25.53
N ASP A 689 -9.45 4.20 -25.76
CA ASP A 689 -9.02 4.80 -27.04
C ASP A 689 -8.09 3.88 -27.86
N GLY A 690 -7.83 2.66 -27.39
CA GLY A 690 -6.99 1.67 -28.03
C GLY A 690 -6.08 0.94 -27.04
N GLU A 691 -5.41 -0.09 -27.51
CA GLU A 691 -4.42 -0.78 -26.69
C GLU A 691 -3.08 -0.03 -26.76
N ARG A 692 -2.48 0.31 -25.61
CA ARG A 692 -1.17 0.98 -25.56
C ARG A 692 -0.19 0.18 -24.70
N TRP A 693 1.05 0.11 -25.17
CA TRP A 693 2.14 -0.53 -24.44
C TRP A 693 2.58 0.35 -23.27
N GLN A 694 2.58 -0.23 -22.07
CA GLN A 694 3.04 0.38 -20.83
C GLN A 694 4.30 -0.30 -20.33
N ARG A 695 5.12 0.42 -19.58
CA ARG A 695 6.24 -0.18 -18.87
C ARG A 695 5.72 -1.03 -17.72
N ASP A 696 6.24 -2.24 -17.61
CA ASP A 696 6.04 -3.09 -16.44
C ASP A 696 7.20 -2.82 -15.47
N GLU A 697 6.87 -2.35 -14.26
CA GLU A 697 7.85 -1.98 -13.24
C GLU A 697 8.29 -3.17 -12.37
N ARG A 698 7.79 -4.39 -12.65
CA ARG A 698 8.11 -5.60 -11.89
C ARG A 698 9.61 -5.88 -11.85
N ILE A 699 10.31 -5.71 -12.97
CA ILE A 699 11.77 -5.93 -13.09
C ILE A 699 12.39 -4.65 -13.67
N PRO A 700 13.39 -4.06 -13.02
CA PRO A 700 14.05 -2.86 -13.56
C PRO A 700 14.74 -3.18 -14.89
N PRO A 701 14.94 -2.17 -15.77
CA PRO A 701 15.65 -2.37 -17.03
C PRO A 701 17.04 -2.99 -16.81
N CYS A 702 17.27 -4.15 -17.42
CA CYS A 702 18.52 -4.89 -17.31
C CYS A 702 18.67 -5.91 -18.45
N PRO A 703 19.88 -6.43 -18.71
CA PRO A 703 20.05 -7.56 -19.60
C PRO A 703 19.32 -8.81 -19.11
N LEU A 704 18.73 -9.58 -20.03
CA LEU A 704 17.99 -10.80 -19.67
C LEU A 704 18.85 -11.79 -18.87
N ALA A 705 20.13 -11.90 -19.23
CA ALA A 705 21.08 -12.71 -18.47
C ALA A 705 21.22 -12.24 -17.01
N GLN A 706 21.24 -10.92 -16.76
CA GLN A 706 21.29 -10.35 -15.42
C GLN A 706 20.01 -10.64 -14.63
N ALA A 707 18.83 -10.51 -15.25
CA ALA A 707 17.56 -10.85 -14.62
C ALA A 707 17.49 -12.33 -14.23
N LEU A 708 17.87 -13.23 -15.15
CA LEU A 708 17.94 -14.68 -14.88
C LEU A 708 19.02 -15.04 -13.87
N THR A 709 20.07 -14.22 -13.73
CA THR A 709 21.12 -14.47 -12.74
C THR A 709 20.69 -14.03 -11.35
N TYR A 710 20.16 -12.80 -11.19
CA TYR A 710 20.03 -12.16 -9.87
C TYR A 710 18.61 -11.82 -9.45
N TYR A 711 17.63 -11.79 -10.35
CA TYR A 711 16.27 -11.29 -10.04
C TYR A 711 15.18 -12.35 -10.17
N LEU A 712 15.39 -13.41 -10.95
CA LEU A 712 14.39 -14.44 -11.22
C LEU A 712 14.80 -15.81 -10.68
N ASP A 713 13.85 -16.52 -10.10
CA ASP A 713 14.04 -17.90 -9.66
C ASP A 713 13.82 -18.87 -10.83
N VAL A 714 14.88 -19.56 -11.19
CA VAL A 714 14.91 -20.58 -12.25
C VAL A 714 15.24 -21.97 -11.72
N THR A 715 15.34 -22.11 -10.40
CA THR A 715 15.74 -23.37 -9.73
C THR A 715 14.58 -24.06 -9.04
N THR A 716 13.62 -23.28 -8.53
CA THR A 716 12.42 -23.84 -7.92
C THR A 716 11.51 -24.47 -8.99
N PRO A 717 10.98 -25.69 -8.76
CA PRO A 717 10.05 -26.30 -9.69
C PRO A 717 8.85 -25.40 -10.01
N PRO A 718 8.45 -25.26 -11.29
CA PRO A 718 7.31 -24.44 -11.67
C PRO A 718 6.04 -24.80 -10.92
N SER A 719 5.26 -23.79 -10.53
CA SER A 719 3.93 -23.99 -9.94
C SER A 719 2.95 -24.55 -10.97
N GLN A 720 1.86 -25.18 -10.51
CA GLN A 720 0.80 -25.65 -11.41
C GLN A 720 0.20 -24.53 -12.27
N SER A 721 0.15 -23.28 -11.75
CA SER A 721 -0.26 -22.10 -12.50
C SER A 721 0.72 -21.78 -13.64
N LEU A 722 2.03 -21.77 -13.36
CA LEU A 722 3.05 -21.54 -14.37
C LEU A 722 3.04 -22.65 -15.43
N LEU A 723 2.87 -23.92 -15.03
CA LEU A 723 2.72 -25.05 -15.96
C LEU A 723 1.49 -24.90 -16.86
N ARG A 724 0.37 -24.37 -16.34
CA ARG A 724 -0.83 -24.06 -17.15
C ARG A 724 -0.55 -22.97 -18.19
N LYS A 725 0.29 -21.99 -17.87
CA LYS A 725 0.70 -20.95 -18.81
C LYS A 725 1.64 -21.51 -19.88
N LEU A 726 2.61 -22.35 -19.47
CA LEU A 726 3.54 -23.04 -20.36
C LEU A 726 2.82 -23.97 -21.36
N SER A 727 1.74 -24.64 -20.96
CA SER A 727 1.00 -25.52 -21.88
C SER A 727 0.46 -24.78 -23.12
N LYS A 728 0.14 -23.49 -22.99
CA LYS A 728 -0.27 -22.62 -24.10
C LYS A 728 0.87 -22.29 -25.08
N MET A 729 2.12 -22.46 -24.64
CA MET A 729 3.33 -22.17 -25.42
C MET A 729 3.97 -23.43 -26.03
N ALA A 730 3.40 -24.61 -25.75
CA ALA A 730 3.85 -25.87 -26.32
C ALA A 730 3.30 -26.05 -27.75
N LYS A 731 4.20 -26.31 -28.71
CA LYS A 731 3.85 -26.62 -30.10
C LYS A 731 3.33 -28.03 -30.31
N GLN A 732 3.88 -29.01 -29.60
CA GLN A 732 3.43 -30.41 -29.70
C GLN A 732 2.26 -30.66 -28.76
N GLU A 733 1.24 -31.37 -29.27
CA GLU A 733 0.03 -31.66 -28.51
C GLU A 733 0.31 -32.57 -27.30
N ASP A 734 1.22 -33.54 -27.43
CA ASP A 734 1.59 -34.43 -26.32
C ASP A 734 2.21 -33.66 -25.13
N HIS A 735 3.11 -32.71 -25.41
CA HIS A 735 3.67 -31.82 -24.39
C HIS A 735 2.59 -30.93 -23.77
N ARG A 736 1.68 -30.37 -24.57
CA ARG A 736 0.56 -29.55 -24.09
C ARG A 736 -0.35 -30.35 -23.14
N GLN A 737 -0.73 -31.55 -23.53
CA GLN A 737 -1.57 -32.44 -22.71
C GLN A 737 -0.86 -32.83 -21.41
N ARG A 738 0.44 -33.15 -21.47
CA ARG A 738 1.23 -33.48 -20.28
C ARG A 738 1.35 -32.29 -19.32
N LEU A 739 1.64 -31.09 -19.83
CA LEU A 739 1.68 -29.86 -19.05
C LEU A 739 0.32 -29.53 -18.44
N LEU A 740 -0.79 -29.72 -19.18
CA LEU A 740 -2.15 -29.53 -18.65
C LEU A 740 -2.48 -30.54 -17.55
N ALA A 741 -2.08 -31.81 -17.69
CA ALA A 741 -2.26 -32.82 -16.67
C ALA A 741 -1.51 -32.42 -15.38
N LEU A 742 -0.24 -32.03 -15.48
CA LEU A 742 0.53 -31.51 -14.34
C LEU A 742 -0.11 -30.24 -13.75
N ALA A 743 -0.66 -29.37 -14.59
CA ALA A 743 -1.29 -28.14 -14.15
C ALA A 743 -2.67 -28.33 -13.48
N THR A 744 -3.32 -29.48 -13.62
CA THR A 744 -4.70 -29.71 -13.16
C THR A 744 -4.79 -30.79 -12.09
N ASP A 745 -3.99 -31.84 -12.19
CA ASP A 745 -3.96 -32.94 -11.23
C ASP A 745 -2.83 -32.74 -10.21
N PHE A 746 -3.21 -32.45 -8.97
CA PHE A 746 -2.28 -32.22 -7.86
C PHE A 746 -1.43 -33.44 -7.51
N GLN A 747 -1.97 -34.66 -7.64
CA GLN A 747 -1.22 -35.87 -7.31
C GLN A 747 -0.17 -36.14 -8.38
N VAL A 748 -0.54 -36.02 -9.66
CA VAL A 748 0.39 -36.17 -10.78
C VAL A 748 1.50 -35.13 -10.71
N TYR A 749 1.16 -33.87 -10.40
CA TYR A 749 2.12 -32.80 -10.18
C TYR A 749 3.06 -33.10 -9.01
N THR A 750 2.52 -33.44 -7.84
CA THR A 750 3.33 -33.72 -6.65
C THR A 750 4.29 -34.88 -6.90
N THR A 751 3.82 -35.96 -7.50
CA THR A 751 4.68 -37.10 -7.86
C THR A 751 5.78 -36.69 -8.84
N TRP A 752 5.46 -35.93 -9.90
CA TRP A 752 6.47 -35.45 -10.85
C TRP A 752 7.47 -34.50 -10.19
N LYS A 753 7.00 -33.53 -9.40
CA LYS A 753 7.80 -32.53 -8.70
C LYS A 753 8.73 -33.17 -7.68
N GLU A 754 8.25 -34.07 -6.84
CA GLU A 754 9.10 -34.72 -5.81
C GLU A 754 10.13 -35.67 -6.42
N PHE A 755 9.75 -36.39 -7.49
CA PHE A 755 10.63 -37.33 -8.15
C PHE A 755 11.73 -36.62 -8.96
N HIS A 756 11.36 -35.62 -9.77
CA HIS A 756 12.32 -34.95 -10.66
C HIS A 756 12.97 -33.72 -10.04
N LYS A 757 12.27 -33.01 -9.13
CA LYS A 757 12.64 -31.69 -8.58
C LYS A 757 13.17 -30.73 -9.65
N PRO A 758 12.50 -30.60 -10.80
CA PRO A 758 13.11 -30.06 -11.99
C PRO A 758 13.33 -28.55 -11.86
N THR A 759 14.51 -28.10 -12.26
CA THR A 759 14.81 -26.70 -12.54
C THR A 759 14.02 -26.22 -13.75
N PHE A 760 13.93 -24.90 -13.95
CA PHE A 760 13.24 -24.37 -15.12
C PHE A 760 13.90 -24.82 -16.44
N LEU A 761 15.23 -24.98 -16.47
CA LEU A 761 15.93 -25.51 -17.63
C LEU A 761 15.53 -26.96 -17.93
N GLU A 762 15.49 -27.83 -16.93
CA GLU A 762 15.08 -29.23 -17.12
C GLU A 762 13.62 -29.35 -17.60
N VAL A 763 12.75 -28.42 -17.19
CA VAL A 763 11.38 -28.33 -17.75
C VAL A 763 11.40 -27.95 -19.23
N LEU A 764 12.29 -27.04 -19.66
CA LEU A 764 12.44 -26.70 -21.08
C LEU A 764 13.02 -27.88 -21.88
N GLU A 765 13.91 -28.66 -21.28
CA GLU A 765 14.48 -29.86 -21.90
C GLU A 765 13.46 -31.00 -22.00
N GLU A 766 12.68 -31.26 -20.94
CA GLU A 766 11.60 -32.26 -20.92
C GLU A 766 10.51 -31.89 -21.93
N PHE A 767 10.12 -30.62 -21.99
CA PHE A 767 9.10 -30.10 -22.91
C PHE A 767 9.74 -29.28 -24.03
N SER A 768 10.66 -29.88 -24.77
CA SER A 768 11.46 -29.24 -25.84
C SER A 768 10.67 -28.52 -26.95
N SER A 769 9.36 -28.74 -27.05
CA SER A 769 8.49 -27.99 -27.98
C SER A 769 8.00 -26.64 -27.43
N LEU A 770 8.42 -26.24 -26.22
CA LEU A 770 8.10 -24.95 -25.64
C LEU A 770 8.87 -23.84 -26.38
N GLU A 771 8.15 -22.84 -26.87
CA GLU A 771 8.76 -21.65 -27.44
C GLU A 771 8.49 -20.43 -26.58
N LEU A 772 9.49 -20.07 -25.78
CA LEU A 772 9.39 -18.96 -24.84
C LEU A 772 9.92 -17.66 -25.43
N SER A 773 9.41 -16.54 -24.90
CA SER A 773 9.91 -15.20 -25.19
C SER A 773 10.59 -14.60 -23.96
N ALA A 774 11.49 -13.63 -24.17
CA ALA A 774 12.06 -12.84 -23.07
C ALA A 774 10.97 -12.17 -22.22
N ALA A 775 9.88 -11.72 -22.85
CA ALA A 775 8.74 -11.12 -22.17
C ALA A 775 8.03 -12.11 -21.23
N PHE A 776 7.91 -13.38 -21.62
CA PHE A 776 7.37 -14.42 -20.74
C PHE A 776 8.24 -14.60 -19.50
N LEU A 777 9.55 -14.75 -19.68
CA LEU A 777 10.47 -14.96 -18.56
C LEU A 777 10.42 -13.81 -17.55
N LEU A 778 10.54 -12.56 -18.02
CA LEU A 778 10.53 -11.37 -17.17
C LEU A 778 9.18 -11.16 -16.46
N SER A 779 8.06 -11.49 -17.12
CA SER A 779 6.73 -11.25 -16.57
C SER A 779 6.19 -12.40 -15.73
N GLN A 780 6.66 -13.65 -15.90
CA GLN A 780 6.05 -14.83 -15.29
C GLN A 780 6.94 -15.60 -14.30
N LEU A 781 8.26 -15.63 -14.47
CA LEU A 781 9.13 -16.35 -13.53
C LEU A 781 9.09 -15.67 -12.15
N PRO A 782 9.04 -16.41 -11.03
CA PRO A 782 9.05 -15.82 -9.68
C PRO A 782 10.30 -14.97 -9.43
N LEU A 783 10.19 -13.99 -8.53
CA LEU A 783 11.38 -13.26 -8.07
C LEU A 783 12.31 -14.17 -7.26
N LEU A 784 13.61 -14.03 -7.46
CA LEU A 784 14.63 -14.74 -6.69
C LEU A 784 14.64 -14.24 -5.25
N LYS A 785 14.30 -15.13 -4.31
CA LYS A 785 14.27 -14.78 -2.88
C LYS A 785 15.66 -14.84 -2.23
N PRO A 786 15.95 -13.92 -1.27
CA PRO A 786 17.14 -14.02 -0.45
C PRO A 786 17.08 -15.27 0.43
N ARG A 787 18.24 -15.79 0.84
CA ARG A 787 18.35 -16.87 1.84
C ARG A 787 18.83 -16.28 3.16
N LEU A 788 18.11 -16.56 4.23
CA LEU A 788 18.49 -16.19 5.59
C LEU A 788 19.51 -17.19 6.15
N TYR A 789 20.54 -16.67 6.81
CA TYR A 789 21.52 -17.43 7.57
C TYR A 789 21.69 -16.79 8.94
N SER A 790 21.71 -17.59 10.01
CA SER A 790 22.00 -17.06 11.35
C SER A 790 23.46 -16.63 11.43
N VAL A 791 23.67 -15.48 12.04
CA VAL A 791 24.99 -14.91 12.20
C VAL A 791 25.78 -15.74 13.21
N SER A 792 26.99 -16.13 12.81
CA SER A 792 27.91 -16.96 13.59
C SER A 792 29.11 -16.19 14.13
N SER A 793 29.03 -14.86 14.22
CA SER A 793 30.03 -13.98 14.83
C SER A 793 29.43 -13.03 15.86
N SER A 794 30.21 -12.67 16.88
CA SER A 794 29.94 -11.50 17.72
C SER A 794 30.47 -10.23 17.04
N PRO A 795 29.67 -9.14 16.97
CA PRO A 795 30.11 -7.86 16.41
C PRO A 795 31.21 -7.20 17.25
N ASP A 796 31.27 -7.49 18.55
CA ASP A 796 32.28 -6.95 19.46
C ASP A 796 33.64 -7.66 19.30
N LEU A 797 33.61 -8.98 19.06
CA LEU A 797 34.82 -9.75 18.82
C LEU A 797 35.34 -9.60 17.38
N HIS A 798 34.43 -9.44 16.42
CA HIS A 798 34.73 -9.27 15.00
C HIS A 798 34.08 -7.99 14.44
N PRO A 799 34.61 -6.80 14.76
CA PRO A 799 34.07 -5.54 14.26
C PRO A 799 34.08 -5.50 12.72
N GLN A 800 33.00 -4.99 12.13
CA GLN A 800 32.80 -4.85 10.67
C GLN A 800 32.74 -6.18 9.89
N GLU A 801 32.68 -7.31 10.59
CA GLU A 801 32.56 -8.63 9.96
C GLU A 801 31.25 -9.33 10.33
N VAL A 802 30.70 -10.07 9.37
CA VAL A 802 29.57 -10.97 9.58
C VAL A 802 30.00 -12.36 9.15
N HIS A 803 29.97 -13.32 10.08
CA HIS A 803 30.30 -14.71 9.81
C HIS A 803 29.03 -15.53 9.65
N LEU A 804 29.06 -16.52 8.76
CA LEU A 804 27.96 -17.47 8.53
C LEU A 804 28.48 -18.91 8.55
N THR A 805 27.72 -19.82 9.15
CA THR A 805 27.96 -21.27 9.06
C THR A 805 27.00 -21.91 8.05
N VAL A 806 27.49 -22.18 6.84
CA VAL A 806 26.66 -22.55 5.69
C VAL A 806 26.84 -24.03 5.33
N ALA A 807 25.80 -24.85 5.51
CA ALA A 807 25.77 -26.20 4.97
C ALA A 807 25.61 -26.14 3.44
N VAL A 808 26.55 -26.75 2.70
CA VAL A 808 26.48 -26.79 1.23
C VAL A 808 25.50 -27.87 0.80
N VAL A 809 24.37 -27.45 0.22
CA VAL A 809 23.30 -28.36 -0.18
C VAL A 809 23.58 -28.92 -1.57
N SER A 810 23.62 -30.24 -1.67
CA SER A 810 23.58 -30.99 -2.92
C SER A 810 22.83 -32.30 -2.73
N TYR A 811 22.10 -32.74 -3.74
CA TYR A 811 21.33 -33.98 -3.71
C TYR A 811 21.10 -34.52 -5.11
N TYR A 812 21.04 -35.83 -5.27
CA TYR A 812 20.64 -36.47 -6.51
C TYR A 812 19.11 -36.54 -6.60
N THR A 813 18.54 -36.23 -7.76
CA THR A 813 17.10 -36.38 -8.01
C THR A 813 16.74 -37.84 -8.31
N GLN A 814 15.46 -38.13 -8.55
CA GLN A 814 14.96 -39.48 -8.91
C GLN A 814 15.44 -40.56 -7.94
N GLU A 815 15.29 -40.29 -6.63
CA GLU A 815 15.68 -41.20 -5.56
C GLU A 815 17.16 -41.64 -5.61
N GLY A 816 18.04 -40.74 -6.05
CA GLY A 816 19.48 -40.99 -6.08
C GLY A 816 20.03 -41.46 -7.43
N LYS A 817 19.17 -41.62 -8.45
CA LYS A 817 19.56 -42.10 -9.79
C LYS A 817 19.58 -41.00 -10.85
N GLY A 818 18.98 -39.85 -10.56
CA GLY A 818 18.90 -38.71 -11.47
C GLY A 818 20.13 -37.80 -11.42
N PRO A 819 20.10 -36.65 -12.09
CA PRO A 819 21.16 -35.65 -12.03
C PRO A 819 21.38 -35.09 -10.62
N LEU A 820 22.60 -34.58 -10.39
CA LEU A 820 22.97 -33.90 -9.16
C LEU A 820 22.45 -32.45 -9.19
N HIS A 821 21.65 -32.09 -8.19
CA HIS A 821 21.13 -30.75 -7.97
C HIS A 821 21.86 -30.07 -6.82
N PHE A 822 21.89 -28.74 -6.86
CA PHE A 822 22.61 -27.89 -5.92
C PHE A 822 21.68 -26.86 -5.29
N GLY A 823 21.83 -26.61 -3.98
CA GLY A 823 21.19 -25.48 -3.34
C GLY A 823 21.80 -24.17 -3.83
N LEU A 824 20.97 -23.26 -4.35
CA LEU A 824 21.41 -22.05 -5.02
C LEU A 824 22.37 -21.19 -4.17
N CYS A 825 21.92 -20.68 -3.02
CA CYS A 825 22.73 -19.75 -2.23
C CYS A 825 23.96 -20.39 -1.60
N SER A 826 23.82 -21.62 -1.08
CA SER A 826 24.91 -22.32 -0.42
C SER A 826 26.05 -22.66 -1.39
N THR A 827 25.69 -23.07 -2.61
CA THR A 827 26.67 -23.37 -3.66
C THR A 827 27.27 -22.08 -4.19
N TRP A 828 26.47 -21.03 -4.40
CA TRP A 828 26.96 -19.72 -4.81
C TRP A 828 28.03 -19.19 -3.84
N LEU A 829 27.76 -19.18 -2.53
CA LEU A 829 28.75 -18.81 -1.50
C LEU A 829 29.99 -19.73 -1.49
N ASN A 830 29.82 -21.00 -1.85
CA ASN A 830 30.91 -21.96 -1.97
C ASN A 830 31.74 -21.81 -3.27
N THR A 831 31.26 -21.05 -4.25
CA THR A 831 31.92 -20.90 -5.57
C THR A 831 32.45 -19.51 -5.87
N ILE A 832 31.86 -18.45 -5.31
CA ILE A 832 32.36 -17.08 -5.48
C ILE A 832 33.80 -16.94 -4.95
N LYS A 833 34.55 -15.97 -5.47
CA LYS A 833 35.95 -15.72 -5.11
C LYS A 833 36.03 -14.77 -3.93
N GLU A 834 37.11 -14.86 -3.18
CA GLU A 834 37.43 -13.83 -2.17
C GLU A 834 37.53 -12.46 -2.84
N GLY A 835 36.93 -11.44 -2.23
CA GLY A 835 36.75 -10.10 -2.76
C GLY A 835 35.45 -9.89 -3.55
N ASP A 836 34.73 -10.94 -3.95
CA ASP A 836 33.46 -10.78 -4.68
C ASP A 836 32.38 -10.12 -3.80
N MET A 837 31.54 -9.28 -4.43
CA MET A 837 30.47 -8.57 -3.74
C MET A 837 29.27 -9.48 -3.44
N VAL A 838 28.84 -9.46 -2.19
CA VAL A 838 27.70 -10.18 -1.62
C VAL A 838 26.62 -9.18 -1.21
N PRO A 839 25.50 -9.06 -1.95
CA PRO A 839 24.38 -8.22 -1.55
C PRO A 839 23.63 -8.86 -0.39
N CYS A 840 23.43 -8.12 0.70
CA CYS A 840 22.76 -8.63 1.88
C CYS A 840 21.92 -7.58 2.61
N PHE A 841 21.15 -8.01 3.60
CA PHE A 841 20.49 -7.14 4.57
C PHE A 841 20.46 -7.83 5.95
N ILE A 842 20.47 -7.04 7.02
CA ILE A 842 20.30 -7.55 8.38
C ILE A 842 18.81 -7.77 8.67
N HIS A 843 18.49 -8.92 9.26
CA HIS A 843 17.17 -9.26 9.75
C HIS A 843 17.26 -9.54 11.25
N SER A 844 16.68 -8.65 12.06
CA SER A 844 16.71 -8.81 13.51
C SER A 844 15.74 -9.92 13.95
N SER A 845 16.21 -10.75 14.89
CA SER A 845 15.46 -11.89 15.43
C SER A 845 14.93 -11.57 16.83
N ASP A 846 13.71 -10.99 16.91
CA ASP A 846 13.05 -10.61 18.16
C ASP A 846 12.65 -11.84 19.00
N GLY A 847 13.63 -12.51 19.61
CA GLY A 847 13.38 -13.70 20.43
C GLY A 847 14.55 -14.68 20.55
N PHE A 848 15.63 -14.52 19.78
CA PHE A 848 16.77 -15.44 19.81
C PHE A 848 18.09 -14.74 20.19
N HIS A 849 18.07 -13.92 21.23
CA HIS A 849 19.27 -13.22 21.73
C HIS A 849 19.73 -13.75 23.08
N LEU A 850 20.97 -13.45 23.44
CA LEU A 850 21.51 -13.73 24.78
C LEU A 850 20.62 -13.09 25.89
N PRO A 851 20.58 -13.67 27.10
CA PRO A 851 19.85 -13.08 28.21
C PRO A 851 20.37 -11.69 28.57
N SER A 852 19.48 -10.80 28.99
CA SER A 852 19.87 -9.48 29.52
C SER A 852 20.72 -9.58 30.79
N ASP A 853 20.54 -10.65 31.57
CA ASP A 853 21.40 -10.98 32.71
C ASP A 853 22.47 -11.99 32.26
N PRO A 854 23.74 -11.56 32.11
CA PRO A 854 24.83 -12.43 31.65
C PRO A 854 25.21 -13.52 32.66
N SER A 855 24.59 -13.55 33.85
CA SER A 855 24.73 -14.60 34.85
C SER A 855 23.64 -15.68 34.79
N ALA A 856 22.65 -15.55 33.91
CA ALA A 856 21.62 -16.57 33.73
C ALA A 856 22.20 -17.82 33.01
N PRO A 857 22.00 -19.04 33.55
CA PRO A 857 22.52 -20.24 32.92
C PRO A 857 21.76 -20.53 31.61
N CYS A 858 22.50 -20.89 30.56
CA CYS A 858 21.94 -21.20 29.25
C CYS A 858 22.27 -22.64 28.84
N ILE A 859 21.29 -23.34 28.24
CA ILE A 859 21.50 -24.60 27.52
C ILE A 859 21.31 -24.31 26.03
N LEU A 860 22.32 -24.61 25.23
CA LEU A 860 22.36 -24.37 23.79
C LEU A 860 22.28 -25.71 23.06
N VAL A 861 21.17 -26.01 22.40
CA VAL A 861 20.92 -27.27 21.70
C VAL A 861 20.98 -27.04 20.19
N GLY A 862 22.02 -27.56 19.53
CA GLY A 862 22.27 -27.32 18.11
C GLY A 862 22.65 -28.58 17.36
N VAL A 863 22.16 -28.76 16.12
CA VAL A 863 22.57 -29.88 15.26
C VAL A 863 23.09 -29.39 13.92
N GLY A 864 24.26 -29.87 13.51
CA GLY A 864 24.90 -29.45 12.26
C GLY A 864 25.06 -27.94 12.18
N SER A 865 24.59 -27.31 11.10
CA SER A 865 24.63 -25.85 10.94
C SER A 865 23.81 -25.08 11.98
N GLY A 866 22.95 -25.74 12.77
CA GLY A 866 22.26 -25.11 13.90
C GLY A 866 23.21 -24.65 15.02
N ILE A 867 24.50 -24.97 14.95
CA ILE A 867 25.51 -24.38 15.84
C ILE A 867 25.81 -22.89 15.53
N ALA A 868 25.39 -22.39 14.37
CA ALA A 868 25.72 -21.06 13.87
C ALA A 868 25.47 -19.92 14.87
N PRO A 869 24.24 -19.70 15.38
CA PRO A 869 23.99 -18.59 16.29
C PRO A 869 24.72 -18.79 17.64
N PHE A 870 24.90 -20.03 18.09
CA PHE A 870 25.62 -20.31 19.32
C PHE A 870 27.09 -19.89 19.25
N ARG A 871 27.68 -19.93 18.05
CA ARG A 871 29.01 -19.36 17.84
C ARG A 871 29.08 -17.89 18.17
N SER A 872 28.09 -17.11 17.72
CA SER A 872 28.00 -15.70 18.11
C SER A 872 27.82 -15.52 19.63
N PHE A 873 27.07 -16.42 20.28
CA PHE A 873 26.81 -16.35 21.73
C PHE A 873 28.06 -16.60 22.56
N TRP A 874 28.81 -17.68 22.30
CA TRP A 874 30.03 -17.94 23.06
C TRP A 874 31.13 -16.93 22.76
N GLN A 875 31.18 -16.38 21.54
CA GLN A 875 32.12 -15.30 21.22
C GLN A 875 31.78 -14.01 21.98
N GLN A 876 30.51 -13.64 22.06
CA GLN A 876 30.06 -12.48 22.81
C GLN A 876 30.34 -12.65 24.30
N GLN A 877 29.95 -13.79 24.88
CA GLN A 877 30.20 -14.09 26.29
C GLN A 877 31.70 -14.07 26.61
N PHE A 878 32.54 -14.66 25.75
CA PHE A 878 33.99 -14.65 25.91
C PHE A 878 34.56 -13.23 25.89
N HIS A 879 34.10 -12.39 24.96
CA HIS A 879 34.47 -10.98 24.91
C HIS A 879 34.05 -10.24 26.18
N ASP A 880 32.81 -10.42 26.63
CA ASP A 880 32.25 -9.75 27.80
C ASP A 880 32.94 -10.18 29.10
N MET A 881 33.24 -11.48 29.25
CA MET A 881 34.02 -12.01 30.38
C MET A 881 35.42 -11.41 30.43
N LYS A 882 36.10 -11.28 29.29
CA LYS A 882 37.43 -10.63 29.21
C LYS A 882 37.38 -9.15 29.57
N LYS A 883 36.31 -8.44 29.18
CA LYS A 883 36.17 -7.00 29.38
C LYS A 883 35.71 -6.63 30.80
N THR A 884 34.79 -7.39 31.37
CA THR A 884 34.13 -7.07 32.64
C THR A 884 34.70 -7.81 33.85
N GLY A 885 35.45 -8.89 33.63
CA GLY A 885 35.94 -9.77 34.70
C GLY A 885 34.84 -10.60 35.38
N LEU A 886 33.61 -10.60 34.84
CA LEU A 886 32.51 -11.44 35.31
C LEU A 886 32.92 -12.92 35.27
N LYS A 887 32.91 -13.58 36.43
CA LYS A 887 32.96 -15.03 36.52
C LYS A 887 31.55 -15.56 36.27
N GLY A 888 31.18 -15.60 34.98
CA GLY A 888 29.82 -15.92 34.53
C GLY A 888 29.39 -17.35 34.83
N ASN A 889 28.07 -17.53 34.95
CA ASN A 889 27.41 -18.81 35.04
C ASN A 889 27.47 -19.46 33.64
N PRO A 890 28.06 -20.65 33.44
CA PRO A 890 28.64 -20.94 32.13
C PRO A 890 27.66 -21.71 31.23
N MET A 891 27.63 -21.39 29.94
CA MET A 891 26.68 -21.97 28.98
C MET A 891 26.98 -23.45 28.72
N THR A 892 25.96 -24.30 28.67
CA THR A 892 26.12 -25.73 28.33
C THR A 892 25.75 -25.96 26.87
N LEU A 893 26.68 -26.48 26.07
CA LEU A 893 26.44 -26.80 24.66
C LEU A 893 26.06 -28.28 24.50
N VAL A 894 24.91 -28.54 23.89
CA VAL A 894 24.46 -29.86 23.45
C VAL A 894 24.47 -29.88 21.92
N PHE A 895 25.50 -30.50 21.35
CA PHE A 895 25.72 -30.49 19.89
C PHE A 895 25.43 -31.85 19.26
N GLY A 896 24.85 -31.87 18.06
CA GLY A 896 24.64 -33.10 17.29
C GLY A 896 25.33 -33.10 15.93
N CYS A 897 26.03 -34.20 15.61
CA CYS A 897 26.59 -34.44 14.29
C CYS A 897 26.59 -35.95 13.92
N ARG A 898 27.18 -36.34 12.78
CA ARG A 898 27.26 -37.74 12.37
C ARG A 898 28.40 -38.48 13.06
N GLY A 899 29.57 -37.86 13.15
CA GLY A 899 30.75 -38.47 13.75
C GLY A 899 31.78 -37.44 14.20
N SER A 900 32.60 -37.83 15.18
CA SER A 900 33.62 -36.95 15.77
C SER A 900 34.62 -36.44 14.74
N ASP A 901 34.99 -37.29 13.79
CA ASP A 901 36.12 -37.04 12.89
C ASP A 901 35.67 -36.67 11.47
N THR A 902 34.35 -36.46 11.30
CA THR A 902 33.73 -36.15 10.00
C THR A 902 33.13 -34.75 9.97
N ASP A 903 32.21 -34.44 10.88
CA ASP A 903 31.37 -33.24 10.82
C ASP A 903 31.15 -32.58 12.20
N HIS A 904 32.11 -32.75 13.12
CA HIS A 904 32.13 -32.04 14.39
C HIS A 904 32.59 -30.58 14.19
N LEU A 905 31.65 -29.72 13.79
CA LEU A 905 31.91 -28.31 13.50
C LEU A 905 32.47 -27.58 14.72
N TYR A 906 33.48 -26.73 14.52
CA TYR A 906 34.07 -25.88 15.56
C TYR A 906 34.59 -26.67 16.79
N LYS A 907 35.04 -27.91 16.61
CA LYS A 907 35.50 -28.77 17.71
C LYS A 907 36.64 -28.15 18.52
N GLU A 908 37.67 -27.59 17.88
CA GLU A 908 38.75 -26.94 18.62
C GLU A 908 38.28 -25.65 19.32
N GLU A 909 37.48 -24.82 18.63
CA GLU A 909 36.97 -23.56 19.18
C GLU A 909 36.09 -23.80 20.41
N THR A 910 35.20 -24.78 20.38
CA THR A 910 34.34 -25.11 21.52
C THR A 910 35.14 -25.67 22.70
N LEU A 911 36.13 -26.53 22.46
CA LEU A 911 37.03 -27.02 23.52
C LEU A 911 37.79 -25.88 24.21
N ASP A 912 38.30 -24.91 23.44
CA ASP A 912 38.94 -23.71 24.00
C ASP A 912 37.96 -22.89 24.84
N MET A 913 36.72 -22.71 24.37
CA MET A 913 35.67 -22.03 25.13
C MET A 913 35.31 -22.75 26.44
N ARG A 914 35.41 -24.08 26.50
CA ARG A 914 35.24 -24.82 27.75
C ARG A 914 36.42 -24.60 28.69
N ASP A 915 37.64 -24.71 28.17
CA ASP A 915 38.85 -24.63 28.98
C ASP A 915 39.07 -23.21 29.54
N ASN A 916 38.57 -22.17 28.85
CA ASN A 916 38.58 -20.79 29.34
C ASN A 916 37.37 -20.41 30.21
N GLY A 917 36.43 -21.34 30.44
CA GLY A 917 35.28 -21.16 31.32
C GLY A 917 34.07 -20.44 30.70
N THR A 918 34.08 -20.13 29.40
CA THR A 918 32.91 -19.58 28.70
C THR A 918 31.79 -20.63 28.56
N LEU A 919 32.16 -21.88 28.25
CA LEU A 919 31.26 -23.04 28.25
C LEU A 919 31.48 -23.90 29.51
N SER A 920 30.40 -24.26 30.20
CA SER A 920 30.46 -25.11 31.41
C SER A 920 30.64 -26.58 31.06
N GLY A 921 30.10 -26.96 29.91
CA GLY A 921 30.06 -28.33 29.45
C GLY A 921 29.73 -28.38 27.97
N ILE A 922 30.27 -29.40 27.31
CA ILE A 922 29.99 -29.73 25.92
C ILE A 922 29.61 -31.20 25.90
N THR A 923 28.42 -31.50 25.40
CA THR A 923 27.96 -32.86 25.21
C THR A 923 27.56 -33.05 23.76
N THR A 924 28.19 -34.02 23.09
CA THR A 924 27.98 -34.25 21.66
C THR A 924 27.25 -35.57 21.41
N ALA A 925 26.16 -35.51 20.67
CA ALA A 925 25.43 -36.66 20.15
C ALA A 925 25.98 -37.06 18.77
N TYR A 926 26.38 -38.32 18.62
CA TYR A 926 26.85 -38.85 17.33
C TYR A 926 25.86 -39.85 16.75
N SER A 927 25.30 -39.51 15.59
CA SER A 927 24.27 -40.33 14.94
C SER A 927 24.82 -41.47 14.06
N ARG A 928 26.12 -41.49 13.74
CA ARG A 928 26.76 -42.46 12.84
C ARG A 928 28.20 -42.82 13.26
N GLN A 929 28.54 -42.67 14.54
CA GLN A 929 29.87 -43.03 15.02
C GLN A 929 30.08 -44.55 14.93
N THR A 930 31.13 -44.98 14.24
CA THR A 930 31.44 -46.40 14.05
C THR A 930 31.61 -47.11 15.40
N GLY A 931 30.91 -48.24 15.57
CA GLY A 931 30.99 -49.07 16.79
C GLY A 931 30.21 -48.54 17.99
N GLN A 932 29.46 -47.44 17.84
CA GLN A 932 28.61 -46.87 18.89
C GLN A 932 27.14 -46.88 18.45
N PRO A 933 26.18 -46.95 19.40
CA PRO A 933 24.77 -46.80 19.07
C PRO A 933 24.50 -45.39 18.51
N LYS A 934 23.41 -45.27 17.74
CA LYS A 934 22.95 -43.99 17.21
C LYS A 934 22.40 -43.15 18.35
N VAL A 935 23.01 -41.99 18.59
CA VAL A 935 22.60 -41.04 19.64
C VAL A 935 22.20 -39.72 19.01
N TYR A 936 21.09 -39.14 19.44
CA TYR A 936 20.63 -37.81 19.08
C TYR A 936 20.66 -36.86 20.28
N VAL A 937 20.48 -35.56 20.03
CA VAL A 937 20.54 -34.53 21.08
C VAL A 937 19.43 -34.71 22.12
N GLN A 938 18.24 -35.18 21.71
CA GLN A 938 17.19 -35.57 22.64
C GLN A 938 17.60 -36.70 23.59
N ASP A 939 18.38 -37.67 23.11
CA ASP A 939 18.83 -38.80 23.93
C ASP A 939 19.84 -38.30 24.97
N ILE A 940 20.69 -37.33 24.61
CA ILE A 940 21.59 -36.66 25.57
C ILE A 940 20.79 -35.88 26.63
N LEU A 941 19.76 -35.13 26.23
CA LEU A 941 18.93 -34.37 27.14
C LEU A 941 18.19 -35.28 28.13
N ARG A 942 17.64 -36.41 27.66
CA ARG A 942 16.94 -37.41 28.48
C ARG A 942 17.92 -38.20 29.36
N GLU A 943 18.96 -38.72 28.73
CA GLU A 943 20.03 -39.61 29.19
C GLU A 943 20.89 -39.02 30.31
N GLN A 944 21.45 -37.85 30.01
CA GLN A 944 22.64 -37.33 30.68
C GLN A 944 22.40 -35.96 31.32
N LEU A 945 21.50 -35.16 30.75
CA LEU A 945 21.29 -33.77 31.16
C LEU A 945 19.91 -33.50 31.77
N SER A 946 19.12 -34.54 32.09
CA SER A 946 17.78 -34.36 32.67
C SER A 946 17.80 -33.51 33.95
N ASP A 947 18.76 -33.76 34.85
CA ASP A 947 18.97 -32.96 36.05
C ASP A 947 19.33 -31.52 35.73
N LYS A 948 20.21 -31.29 34.75
CA LYS A 948 20.66 -29.96 34.38
C LYS A 948 19.55 -29.15 33.73
N VAL A 949 18.79 -29.77 32.83
CA VAL A 949 17.58 -29.18 32.21
C VAL A 949 16.61 -28.75 33.31
N PHE A 950 16.34 -29.63 34.27
CA PHE A 950 15.44 -29.33 35.37
C PHE A 950 15.98 -28.19 36.26
N GLU A 951 17.27 -28.21 36.62
CA GLU A 951 17.93 -27.15 37.39
C GLU A 951 17.82 -25.79 36.68
N VAL A 952 18.14 -25.72 35.39
CA VAL A 952 18.16 -24.49 34.59
C VAL A 952 16.75 -23.93 34.36
N LEU A 953 15.75 -24.79 34.11
CA LEU A 953 14.40 -24.35 33.76
C LEU A 953 13.47 -24.18 34.97
N HIS A 954 13.70 -24.91 36.07
CA HIS A 954 12.83 -24.90 37.24
C HIS A 954 13.42 -24.19 38.46
N HIS A 955 14.67 -24.51 38.84
CA HIS A 955 15.29 -23.92 40.03
C HIS A 955 15.91 -22.55 39.78
N ASN A 956 16.45 -22.34 38.58
CA ASN A 956 17.07 -21.09 38.17
C ASN A 956 16.19 -20.36 37.14
N PRO A 957 16.36 -19.03 36.99
CA PRO A 957 15.79 -18.27 35.87
C PRO A 957 16.63 -18.47 34.60
N GLY A 958 16.96 -19.73 34.26
CA GLY A 958 17.80 -20.05 33.10
C GLY A 958 17.05 -20.11 31.78
N HIS A 959 17.82 -20.22 30.69
CA HIS A 959 17.36 -20.17 29.31
C HIS A 959 17.71 -21.45 28.54
N LEU A 960 16.82 -21.88 27.64
CA LEU A 960 17.05 -22.99 26.71
C LEU A 960 16.89 -22.49 25.28
N TYR A 961 17.92 -22.70 24.45
CA TYR A 961 17.95 -22.32 23.05
C TYR A 961 18.04 -23.56 22.17
N ILE A 962 17.23 -23.63 21.13
CA ILE A 962 17.20 -24.76 20.19
C ILE A 962 17.38 -24.21 18.79
N CYS A 963 18.37 -24.73 18.06
CA CYS A 963 18.65 -24.29 16.70
C CYS A 963 18.95 -25.47 15.76
N GLY A 964 18.27 -25.50 14.61
CA GLY A 964 18.51 -26.51 13.57
C GLY A 964 17.26 -26.91 12.80
N GLY A 965 17.24 -28.16 12.32
CA GLY A 965 16.14 -28.68 11.49
C GLY A 965 14.89 -29.00 12.31
N MET A 966 13.73 -28.89 11.66
CA MET A 966 12.43 -28.99 12.34
C MET A 966 12.18 -30.31 13.11
N ASN A 967 12.50 -31.46 12.50
CA ASN A 967 12.30 -32.75 13.16
C ASN A 967 13.11 -32.84 14.47
N MET A 968 14.31 -32.26 14.49
CA MET A 968 15.14 -32.22 15.69
C MET A 968 14.50 -31.35 16.77
N ALA A 969 13.99 -30.17 16.42
CA ALA A 969 13.34 -29.29 17.37
C ALA A 969 12.08 -29.94 18.00
N HIS A 970 11.28 -30.63 17.18
CA HIS A 970 10.12 -31.39 17.66
C HIS A 970 10.53 -32.49 18.66
N ASP A 971 11.56 -33.28 18.34
CA ASP A 971 12.05 -34.34 19.23
C ASP A 971 12.62 -33.78 20.55
N VAL A 972 13.28 -32.62 20.49
CA VAL A 972 13.77 -31.92 21.68
C VAL A 972 12.60 -31.42 22.53
N ASP A 973 11.61 -30.75 21.94
CA ASP A 973 10.41 -30.29 22.66
C ASP A 973 9.69 -31.43 23.37
N ALA A 974 9.46 -32.55 22.68
CA ALA A 974 8.87 -33.76 23.26
C ALA A 974 9.68 -34.28 24.46
N THR A 975 11.01 -34.28 24.34
CA THR A 975 11.91 -34.74 25.40
C THR A 975 11.91 -33.82 26.61
N ILE A 976 11.87 -32.50 26.41
CA ILE A 976 11.77 -31.55 27.52
C ILE A 976 10.43 -31.75 28.26
N LYS A 977 9.33 -32.00 27.54
CA LYS A 977 8.03 -32.34 28.16
C LYS A 977 8.11 -33.62 28.99
N GLU A 978 8.74 -34.68 28.47
CA GLU A 978 8.96 -35.94 29.19
C GLU A 978 9.73 -35.71 30.50
N ILE A 979 10.80 -34.90 30.45
CA ILE A 979 11.59 -34.55 31.63
C ILE A 979 10.72 -33.81 32.66
N LEU A 980 9.93 -32.82 32.25
CA LEU A 980 9.06 -32.07 33.14
C LEU A 980 7.96 -32.95 33.78
N VAL A 981 7.33 -33.83 33.00
CA VAL A 981 6.33 -34.80 33.48
C VAL A 981 6.92 -35.70 34.56
N SER A 982 8.09 -36.29 34.27
CA SER A 982 8.78 -37.19 35.19
C SER A 982 9.21 -36.49 36.49
N ARG A 983 9.72 -35.26 36.39
CA ARG A 983 10.32 -34.53 37.51
C ARG A 983 9.33 -33.78 38.39
N LEU A 984 8.25 -33.27 37.82
CA LEU A 984 7.23 -32.51 38.54
C LEU A 984 6.00 -33.36 38.90
N GLY A 985 5.89 -34.58 38.37
CA GLY A 985 4.69 -35.42 38.55
C GLY A 985 3.45 -34.80 37.90
N ILE A 986 3.63 -34.01 36.85
CA ILE A 986 2.57 -33.30 36.13
C ILE A 986 2.12 -34.08 34.89
N THR A 987 0.95 -33.76 34.36
CA THR A 987 0.47 -34.35 33.10
C THR A 987 1.22 -33.77 31.90
N LEU A 988 1.18 -34.46 30.76
CA LEU A 988 1.76 -33.95 29.51
C LEU A 988 1.18 -32.59 29.12
N THR A 989 -0.13 -32.40 29.31
CA THR A 989 -0.81 -31.11 29.09
C THR A 989 -0.27 -30.00 30.00
N GLN A 990 -0.03 -30.30 31.28
CA GLN A 990 0.58 -29.34 32.20
C GLN A 990 2.04 -29.00 31.83
N ALA A 991 2.77 -29.96 31.25
CA ALA A 991 4.13 -29.71 30.73
C ALA A 991 4.11 -28.83 29.47
N GLU A 992 3.12 -28.98 28.59
CA GLU A 992 2.88 -28.08 27.46
C GLU A 992 2.59 -26.65 27.92
N GLU A 993 1.72 -26.49 28.93
CA GLU A 993 1.44 -25.19 29.55
C GLU A 993 2.70 -24.58 30.18
N TYR A 994 3.53 -25.41 30.85
CA TYR A 994 4.80 -24.98 31.44
C TYR A 994 5.77 -24.44 30.39
N LEU A 995 5.95 -25.16 29.28
CA LEU A 995 6.80 -24.71 28.17
C LEU A 995 6.26 -23.46 27.50
N SER A 996 4.94 -23.38 27.29
CA SER A 996 4.30 -22.17 26.76
C SER A 996 4.58 -20.96 27.66
N ARG A 997 4.55 -21.13 28.99
CA ARG A 997 4.94 -20.09 29.94
C ARG A 997 6.41 -19.69 29.77
N LEU A 998 7.34 -20.64 29.62
CA LEU A 998 8.76 -20.32 29.39
C LEU A 998 9.00 -19.57 28.08
N LYS A 999 8.30 -19.93 26.99
CA LYS A 999 8.32 -19.17 25.72
C LYS A 999 7.82 -17.74 25.95
N ASN A 1000 6.73 -17.56 26.70
CA ASN A 1000 6.19 -16.25 27.04
C ASN A 1000 7.12 -15.39 27.91
N GLU A 1001 7.86 -16.03 28.83
CA GLU A 1001 8.90 -15.43 29.69
C GLU A 1001 10.21 -15.15 28.92
N LYS A 1002 10.29 -15.47 27.61
CA LYS A 1002 11.51 -15.39 26.80
C LYS A 1002 12.68 -16.17 27.42
N ARG A 1003 12.40 -17.40 27.86
CA ARG A 1003 13.37 -18.34 28.44
C ARG A 1003 13.49 -19.66 27.67
N TYR A 1004 12.62 -19.88 26.69
CA TYR A 1004 12.67 -21.00 25.77
C TYR A 1004 12.64 -20.43 24.36
N HIS A 1005 13.72 -20.65 23.60
CA HIS A 1005 14.02 -19.97 22.35
C HIS A 1005 14.24 -20.98 21.23
N GLU A 1006 13.69 -20.71 20.05
CA GLU A 1006 13.77 -21.60 18.89
C GLU A 1006 14.18 -20.78 17.65
N ASP A 1007 15.23 -21.23 16.95
CA ASP A 1007 15.65 -20.74 15.62
C ASP A 1007 15.68 -21.94 14.67
N ILE A 1008 14.58 -22.15 13.95
CA ILE A 1008 14.30 -23.40 13.22
C ILE A 1008 14.24 -23.12 11.73
N TYR A 1009 15.06 -23.82 10.97
CA TYR A 1009 15.08 -23.70 9.51
C TYR A 1009 14.28 -24.84 8.87
N GLY A 1010 13.60 -24.51 7.76
CA GLY A 1010 12.86 -25.48 6.94
C GLY A 1010 13.74 -26.62 6.42
N SER A 1011 13.10 -27.78 6.15
CA SER A 1011 13.77 -29.01 5.72
C SER A 1011 14.31 -28.96 4.29
#